data_AF-A0A7R8HCW4-F1
#
_entry.id   AF-A0A7R8HCW4-F1
#
_cell.length_a   1.000
_cell.length_b   1.000
_cell.length_c   1.000
_cell.angle_alpha   90.00
_cell.angle_beta   90.00
_cell.angle_gamma   90.00
#
_symmetry.space_group_name_H-M   'P 1'
#
loop_
_entity.id
_entity.type
_entity.pdbx_description
1 polymer ?
#
loop_
_entity_poly.entity_id
_entity_poly.type
_entity_poly.pdbx_seq_one_letter_code
_entity_poly.pdbx_strand_id
1 'polypeptide(L)'
;MTIEAHLFKALLTTCLIQSRETSNYHRCGRTDKGVSAFRQVISIDVRTNLKEGIGVFDYPDCKADSRPDMPHEIDYIKIINSNLPPDIQLIAWTPAQNRELSARFDCKKRTYKYFFPFGLHQKNFCKMDVSNGVLTYIRRMVNVSTSVLEPSKEKESSPYDLCVLKVEGNAFLWHQIRCIVTVLFHIGQGREEPELIDELLDIEKNPCRPQYGLASEIPLNLFDCSYEGLTWDYNLESLRTCIKGFQELWAEHAIKAQMIKACLDELESHFDERVIEQASAELGVECHFLRVYSQDSCQKRKKNSTRSKGYLEVEYLNEEALKGFQSYKYNSVDTSPLSNYVMHPFWNWVVDKLCPKWIAPNLLTLSGFICCVAHYLVLSYYDYDFANPLDIARWAWLAASILLFLSHTLDGIDGKQARRTGTSGPLGELFDHGLDSWSTTFITTSLYALFGNDPISSISTARMYFALWAVFLNFQISHFEKYNTGIMYLPWGYDVSMRSSFILEVDGTGKNRPFKEAIRPLVSFFTAFIVCVSWITFFFPTALNEDPRCFYYMTGVLYSNIACRLIVAQMSNTRVELINALIIPTFVSLILVSLLPQKGHIPLLYLLTILLTVAHIHYGVCVVRQLCEYFDIQCFKIKNRSDTDDQQRQVQAVDKRR
;
A
#
# COMPACT_ATOMS: atom_id res chain seq x y z
N MET A 1 8.94 -10.81 1.38
CA MET A 1 9.91 -11.30 2.39
C MET A 1 11.12 -10.37 2.38
N THR A 2 11.73 -10.04 3.52
CA THR A 2 12.94 -9.19 3.57
C THR A 2 14.22 -10.03 3.58
N ILE A 3 15.39 -9.43 3.30
CA ILE A 3 16.69 -10.12 3.41
C ILE A 3 16.86 -10.72 4.81
N GLU A 4 16.50 -9.98 5.85
CA GLU A 4 16.54 -10.48 7.24
C GLU A 4 15.63 -11.69 7.46
N ALA A 5 14.45 -11.72 6.84
CA ALA A 5 13.55 -12.85 6.99
C ALA A 5 14.15 -14.14 6.40
N HIS A 6 14.88 -14.05 5.28
CA HIS A 6 15.64 -15.19 4.74
C HIS A 6 16.79 -15.59 5.65
N LEU A 7 17.56 -14.62 6.14
CA LEU A 7 18.69 -14.86 7.06
C LEU A 7 18.24 -15.53 8.36
N PHE A 8 17.23 -14.99 9.06
CA PHE A 8 16.73 -15.57 10.31
C PHE A 8 16.11 -16.94 10.09
N LYS A 9 15.43 -17.17 8.96
CA LYS A 9 14.95 -18.51 8.60
C LYS A 9 16.12 -19.49 8.47
N ALA A 10 17.20 -19.12 7.79
CA ALA A 10 18.39 -19.96 7.66
C ALA A 10 19.08 -20.22 9.01
N LEU A 11 19.26 -19.19 9.84
CA LEU A 11 19.87 -19.30 11.17
C LEU A 11 19.06 -20.18 12.14
N LEU A 12 17.73 -20.10 12.10
CA LEU A 12 16.85 -20.95 12.91
C LEU A 12 16.83 -22.39 12.38
N THR A 13 16.77 -22.59 11.07
CA THR A 13 16.76 -23.93 10.44
C THR A 13 18.06 -24.69 10.73
N THR A 14 19.18 -23.98 10.80
CA THR A 14 20.51 -24.52 11.08
C THR A 14 20.82 -24.62 12.58
N CYS A 15 19.85 -24.24 13.42
CA CYS A 15 19.95 -24.18 14.88
C CYS A 15 21.15 -23.36 15.37
N LEU A 16 21.57 -22.34 14.62
CA LEU A 16 22.67 -21.45 15.00
C LEU A 16 22.25 -20.44 16.07
N ILE A 17 20.97 -20.12 16.13
CA ILE A 17 20.36 -19.23 17.13
C ILE A 17 19.09 -19.87 17.70
N GLN A 18 18.70 -19.47 18.91
CA GLN A 18 17.42 -19.88 19.51
C GLN A 18 16.26 -19.01 19.02
N SER A 19 16.43 -17.69 19.07
CA SER A 19 15.46 -16.71 18.57
C SER A 19 16.18 -15.45 18.12
N ARG A 20 15.46 -14.56 17.44
CA ARG A 20 16.00 -13.26 17.02
C ARG A 20 16.32 -12.37 18.22
N GLU A 21 15.44 -12.37 19.22
CA GLU A 21 15.46 -11.49 20.40
C GLU A 21 16.67 -11.78 21.29
N THR A 22 17.10 -13.03 21.38
CA THR A 22 18.23 -13.45 22.23
C THR A 22 19.57 -13.45 21.49
N SER A 23 19.58 -13.25 20.17
CA SER A 23 20.77 -13.36 19.31
C SER A 23 21.66 -12.11 19.24
N ASN A 24 21.41 -11.07 20.05
CA ASN A 24 22.21 -9.82 20.04
C ASN A 24 22.43 -9.24 18.61
N TYR A 25 21.40 -9.30 17.77
CA TYR A 25 21.55 -8.98 16.36
C TYR A 25 21.58 -7.47 16.06
N HIS A 26 22.60 -7.03 15.33
CA HIS A 26 22.72 -5.68 14.76
C HIS A 26 23.04 -5.73 13.26
N ARG A 27 22.59 -4.72 12.51
CA ARG A 27 22.89 -4.55 11.08
C ARG A 27 23.54 -3.21 10.79
N CYS A 28 24.49 -3.20 9.87
CA CYS A 28 25.23 -2.00 9.51
C CYS A 28 24.40 -1.01 8.67
N GLY A 29 23.96 -1.42 7.49
CA GLY A 29 23.16 -0.63 6.57
C GLY A 29 21.69 -1.05 6.60
N ARG A 30 20.78 -0.08 6.74
CA ARG A 30 19.35 -0.32 6.49
C ARG A 30 19.07 0.08 5.04
N THR A 31 19.25 -0.87 4.12
CA THR A 31 18.99 -0.63 2.69
C THR A 31 17.48 -0.52 2.43
N ASP A 32 17.11 0.36 1.51
CA ASP A 32 15.72 0.55 1.09
C ASP A 32 15.23 -0.62 0.23
N LYS A 33 13.91 -0.71 0.03
CA LYS A 33 13.33 -1.70 -0.87
C LYS A 33 13.94 -1.54 -2.26
N GLY A 34 14.45 -2.64 -2.82
CA GLY A 34 15.05 -2.69 -4.15
C GLY A 34 16.51 -2.24 -4.24
N VAL A 35 17.11 -1.75 -3.15
CA VAL A 35 18.54 -1.40 -3.10
C VAL A 35 19.38 -2.66 -2.85
N SER A 36 20.37 -2.90 -3.71
CA SER A 36 21.33 -4.00 -3.57
C SER A 36 22.39 -3.72 -2.50
N ALA A 37 23.01 -4.78 -1.98
CA ALA A 37 24.16 -4.65 -1.09
C ALA A 37 25.18 -5.75 -1.40
N PHE A 38 26.44 -5.37 -1.60
CA PHE A 38 27.54 -6.30 -1.82
C PHE A 38 28.19 -6.73 -0.50
N ARG A 39 28.56 -5.78 0.35
CA ARG A 39 29.22 -6.02 1.65
C ARG A 39 28.42 -5.45 2.81
N GLN A 40 27.17 -5.91 2.91
CA GLN A 40 26.38 -5.70 4.12
C GLN A 40 27.02 -6.45 5.29
N VAL A 41 27.07 -5.82 6.45
CA VAL A 41 27.64 -6.41 7.67
C VAL A 41 26.59 -6.48 8.77
N ILE A 42 26.56 -7.61 9.46
CA ILE A 42 25.75 -7.86 10.66
C ILE A 42 26.67 -8.29 11.79
N SER A 43 26.27 -8.05 13.03
CA SER A 43 26.83 -8.72 14.21
C SER A 43 25.71 -9.49 14.88
N ILE A 44 26.02 -10.70 15.34
CA ILE A 44 25.03 -11.64 15.87
C ILE A 44 25.74 -12.70 16.72
N ASP A 45 25.09 -13.09 17.81
CA ASP A 45 25.53 -14.19 18.67
C ASP A 45 24.97 -15.51 18.11
N VAL A 46 25.89 -16.44 17.83
CA VAL A 46 25.57 -17.78 17.32
C VAL A 46 26.22 -18.85 18.19
N ARG A 47 25.72 -20.08 18.11
CA ARG A 47 26.41 -21.22 18.74
C ARG A 47 27.79 -21.43 18.11
N THR A 48 28.74 -21.85 18.94
CA THR A 48 30.11 -22.21 18.56
C THR A 48 30.45 -23.57 19.15
N ASN A 49 31.33 -24.32 18.48
CA ASN A 49 31.91 -25.57 18.98
C ASN A 49 33.11 -25.33 19.93
N LEU A 50 33.67 -24.11 19.94
CA LEU A 50 34.85 -23.77 20.73
C LEU A 50 34.49 -23.56 22.20
N LYS A 51 35.43 -23.94 23.09
CA LYS A 51 35.34 -23.75 24.54
C LYS A 51 36.03 -22.47 25.02
N GLU A 52 37.03 -22.02 24.29
CA GLU A 52 37.80 -20.81 24.59
C GLU A 52 38.28 -20.13 23.30
N GLY A 53 38.73 -18.88 23.41
CA GLY A 53 39.23 -18.09 22.28
C GLY A 53 38.41 -16.84 21.99
N ILE A 54 38.86 -16.05 21.02
CA ILE A 54 38.20 -14.80 20.61
C ILE A 54 36.83 -15.12 20.01
N GLY A 55 35.78 -14.42 20.44
CA GLY A 55 34.41 -14.64 19.99
C GLY A 55 33.64 -15.72 20.76
N VAL A 56 34.26 -16.39 21.74
CA VAL A 56 33.58 -17.33 22.63
C VAL A 56 33.12 -16.60 23.89
N PHE A 57 31.80 -16.50 24.08
CA PHE A 57 31.19 -15.84 25.24
C PHE A 57 30.33 -16.82 26.05
N ASP A 58 30.36 -16.65 27.37
CA ASP A 58 29.52 -17.40 28.31
C ASP A 58 28.16 -16.73 28.50
N TYR A 59 27.12 -17.57 28.60
CA TYR A 59 25.77 -17.18 28.93
C TYR A 59 25.35 -17.77 30.29
N PRO A 60 24.47 -17.09 31.07
CA PRO A 60 23.99 -17.61 32.35
C PRO A 60 23.44 -19.04 32.26
N ASP A 61 22.76 -19.34 31.16
CA ASP A 61 22.12 -20.64 30.90
C ASP A 61 22.97 -21.57 30.01
N CYS A 62 24.15 -21.14 29.56
CA CYS A 62 25.01 -21.92 28.66
C CYS A 62 26.49 -21.50 28.81
N LYS A 63 27.26 -22.29 29.55
CA LYS A 63 28.71 -22.10 29.71
C LYS A 63 29.49 -22.86 28.64
N ALA A 64 30.63 -22.32 28.24
CA ALA A 64 31.50 -22.96 27.26
C ALA A 64 32.04 -24.32 27.74
N ASP A 65 32.32 -24.45 29.03
CA ASP A 65 32.85 -25.67 29.66
C ASP A 65 31.88 -26.87 29.62
N SER A 66 30.57 -26.64 29.48
CA SER A 66 29.57 -27.72 29.42
C SER A 66 29.38 -28.28 28.01
N ARG A 67 30.15 -27.84 27.01
CA ARG A 67 30.02 -28.24 25.60
C ARG A 67 30.83 -29.51 25.28
N PRO A 68 30.33 -30.38 24.37
CA PRO A 68 31.09 -31.53 23.89
C PRO A 68 32.37 -31.08 23.19
N ASP A 69 33.45 -31.85 23.35
CA ASP A 69 34.74 -31.53 22.75
C ASP A 69 34.72 -31.87 21.27
N MET A 70 34.69 -30.83 20.43
CA MET A 70 34.62 -30.96 18.98
C MET A 70 35.94 -30.46 18.36
N PRO A 71 36.53 -31.18 17.39
CA PRO A 71 37.87 -30.87 16.89
C PRO A 71 37.94 -29.59 16.05
N HIS A 72 36.81 -29.13 15.50
CA HIS A 72 36.75 -28.00 14.56
C HIS A 72 35.54 -27.12 14.82
N GLU A 73 35.72 -25.83 14.54
CA GLU A 73 34.64 -24.85 14.54
C GLU A 73 33.65 -25.10 13.40
N ILE A 74 32.42 -24.61 13.57
CA ILE A 74 31.34 -24.70 12.60
C ILE A 74 31.69 -23.89 11.34
N ASP A 75 31.53 -24.50 10.15
CA ASP A 75 31.59 -23.79 8.87
C ASP A 75 30.30 -22.97 8.66
N TYR A 76 30.26 -21.80 9.31
CA TYR A 76 29.10 -20.90 9.30
C TYR A 76 28.69 -20.53 7.87
N ILE A 77 29.66 -20.27 6.99
CA ILE A 77 29.41 -19.86 5.60
C ILE A 77 28.67 -20.97 4.86
N LYS A 78 29.19 -22.19 4.87
CA LYS A 78 28.58 -23.31 4.14
C LYS A 78 27.18 -23.66 4.65
N ILE A 79 27.02 -23.74 5.97
CA ILE A 79 25.74 -24.11 6.58
C ILE A 79 24.67 -23.05 6.33
N ILE A 80 25.00 -21.77 6.48
CA ILE A 80 24.03 -20.68 6.25
C ILE A 80 23.69 -20.59 4.75
N ASN A 81 24.68 -20.59 3.86
CA ASN A 81 24.44 -20.44 2.41
C ASN A 81 23.61 -21.59 1.82
N SER A 82 23.77 -22.83 2.32
CA SER A 82 22.93 -23.95 1.89
C SER A 82 21.43 -23.78 2.20
N ASN A 83 21.07 -22.83 3.08
CA ASN A 83 19.71 -22.51 3.49
C ASN A 83 19.26 -21.11 3.02
N LEU A 84 20.10 -20.39 2.28
CA LEU A 84 19.78 -19.10 1.69
C LEU A 84 19.45 -19.24 0.19
N PRO A 85 18.62 -18.33 -0.36
CA PRO A 85 18.43 -18.26 -1.81
C PRO A 85 19.73 -17.86 -2.54
N PRO A 86 19.88 -18.19 -3.85
CA PRO A 86 21.11 -17.92 -4.60
C PRO A 86 21.52 -16.44 -4.60
N ASP A 87 20.55 -15.52 -4.54
CA ASP A 87 20.80 -14.07 -4.57
C ASP A 87 21.19 -13.47 -3.20
N ILE A 88 21.22 -14.28 -2.13
CA ILE A 88 21.63 -13.86 -0.79
C ILE A 88 22.73 -14.80 -0.31
N GLN A 89 23.95 -14.30 -0.19
CA GLN A 89 25.11 -15.11 0.18
C GLN A 89 25.89 -14.47 1.31
N LEU A 90 26.27 -15.27 2.30
CA LEU A 90 27.31 -14.95 3.27
C LEU A 90 28.67 -15.23 2.61
N ILE A 91 29.55 -14.23 2.59
CA ILE A 91 30.85 -14.33 1.88
C ILE A 91 32.05 -14.45 2.83
N ALA A 92 31.89 -13.99 4.07
CA ALA A 92 32.93 -13.96 5.08
C ALA A 92 32.32 -13.88 6.48
N TRP A 93 33.10 -14.23 7.50
CA TRP A 93 32.78 -13.99 8.90
C TRP A 93 34.05 -13.65 9.70
N THR A 94 33.91 -13.17 10.93
CA THR A 94 35.02 -13.00 11.87
C THR A 94 34.49 -13.16 13.28
N PRO A 95 35.25 -13.76 14.22
CA PRO A 95 34.87 -13.72 15.61
C PRO A 95 34.89 -12.28 16.14
N ALA A 96 33.90 -11.92 16.96
CA ALA A 96 33.83 -10.61 17.59
C ALA A 96 34.86 -10.51 18.74
N GLN A 97 35.56 -9.37 18.83
CA GLN A 97 36.57 -9.17 19.88
C GLN A 97 35.95 -9.01 21.28
N ASN A 98 34.74 -8.46 21.34
CA ASN A 98 33.93 -8.31 22.54
C ASN A 98 32.45 -8.47 22.17
N ARG A 99 31.59 -8.66 23.18
CA ARG A 99 30.17 -8.94 22.99
C ARG A 99 29.37 -7.68 22.61
N GLU A 100 29.90 -6.52 22.95
CA GLU A 100 29.29 -5.21 22.71
C GLU A 100 29.45 -4.73 21.26
N LEU A 101 30.29 -5.41 20.47
CA LEU A 101 30.57 -5.07 19.07
C LEU A 101 29.27 -5.03 18.25
N SER A 102 28.91 -3.84 17.81
CA SER A 102 27.74 -3.58 16.98
C SER A 102 28.16 -3.29 15.56
N ALA A 103 27.72 -4.13 14.61
CA ALA A 103 27.84 -3.84 13.19
C ALA A 103 27.26 -2.47 12.81
N ARG A 104 26.31 -1.95 13.58
CA ARG A 104 25.73 -0.62 13.34
C ARG A 104 26.62 0.51 13.84
N PHE A 105 26.94 0.48 15.13
CA PHE A 105 27.53 1.62 15.83
C PHE A 105 29.06 1.69 15.68
N ASP A 106 29.73 0.55 15.50
CA ASP A 106 31.20 0.50 15.34
C ASP A 106 31.66 0.64 13.88
N CYS A 107 30.73 0.70 12.93
CA CYS A 107 31.06 0.94 11.53
C CYS A 107 31.60 2.35 11.34
N LYS A 108 32.83 2.46 10.83
CA LYS A 108 33.54 3.73 10.64
C LYS A 108 33.11 4.44 9.36
N LYS A 109 32.89 3.68 8.29
CA LYS A 109 32.61 4.21 6.96
C LYS A 109 31.71 3.28 6.16
N ARG A 110 30.74 3.85 5.46
CA ARG A 110 29.87 3.17 4.51
C ARG A 110 30.15 3.74 3.12
N THR A 111 30.31 2.85 2.14
CA THR A 111 30.56 3.20 0.74
C THR A 111 29.39 2.74 -0.10
N TYR A 112 28.76 3.67 -0.81
CA TYR A 112 27.73 3.37 -1.80
C TYR A 112 28.27 3.64 -3.20
N LYS A 113 27.79 2.84 -4.16
CA LYS A 113 28.00 3.07 -5.59
C LYS A 113 26.64 3.22 -6.26
N TYR A 114 26.52 4.22 -7.11
CA TYR A 114 25.36 4.45 -7.96
C TYR A 114 25.80 4.39 -9.43
N PHE A 115 25.24 3.47 -10.21
CA PHE A 115 25.63 3.22 -11.60
C PHE A 115 24.66 3.89 -12.58
N PHE A 116 25.15 4.59 -13.61
CA PHE A 116 24.29 5.33 -14.54
C PHE A 116 25.02 5.61 -15.87
N PRO A 117 24.32 5.82 -17.00
CA PRO A 117 24.95 6.10 -18.30
C PRO A 117 25.58 7.50 -18.39
N PHE A 118 26.64 7.63 -19.19
CA PHE A 118 27.47 8.82 -19.37
C PHE A 118 26.69 9.99 -19.97
N GLY A 119 25.72 9.74 -20.84
CA GLY A 119 24.87 10.76 -21.48
C GLY A 119 24.08 11.65 -20.51
N LEU A 120 23.98 11.30 -19.22
CA LEU A 120 23.34 12.11 -18.17
C LEU A 120 24.25 13.16 -17.53
N HIS A 121 25.51 13.28 -17.98
CA HIS A 121 26.49 14.21 -17.43
C HIS A 121 26.94 15.26 -18.45
N GLN A 122 26.54 16.52 -18.26
CA GLN A 122 27.29 17.66 -18.81
C GLN A 122 28.35 18.15 -17.80
N LYS A 123 29.58 17.64 -17.99
CA LYS A 123 30.95 18.12 -17.66
C LYS A 123 31.32 19.07 -16.49
N ASN A 124 30.43 19.65 -15.67
CA ASN A 124 30.81 20.79 -14.80
C ASN A 124 31.06 20.52 -13.30
N PHE A 125 30.97 19.28 -12.79
CA PHE A 125 31.16 19.03 -11.34
C PHE A 125 32.58 18.72 -10.87
N CYS A 126 33.58 18.73 -11.76
CA CYS A 126 34.98 18.51 -11.38
C CYS A 126 35.65 19.81 -10.90
N LYS A 127 35.21 20.34 -9.77
CA LYS A 127 36.05 21.25 -8.98
C LYS A 127 35.81 21.03 -7.49
N MET A 128 36.78 20.36 -6.85
CA MET A 128 36.88 20.33 -5.39
C MET A 128 37.24 21.72 -4.90
N ASP A 129 36.55 22.19 -3.86
CA ASP A 129 37.15 23.15 -2.94
C ASP A 129 37.03 22.63 -1.50
N VAL A 130 38.15 22.63 -0.81
CA VAL A 130 38.31 22.13 0.56
C VAL A 130 38.63 23.34 1.42
N SER A 131 37.63 23.90 2.08
CA SER A 131 37.87 24.78 3.22
C SER A 131 36.69 24.82 4.17
N ASN A 132 36.86 24.15 5.32
CA ASN A 132 36.75 24.73 6.67
C ASN A 132 36.11 23.81 7.72
N GLY A 133 36.86 23.64 8.82
CA GLY A 133 36.37 23.95 10.16
C GLY A 133 35.29 23.04 10.73
N VAL A 134 35.74 21.93 11.31
CA VAL A 134 34.94 20.99 12.12
C VAL A 134 34.39 21.65 13.39
N LEU A 135 33.08 21.57 13.63
CA LEU A 135 32.49 21.43 14.97
C LEU A 135 31.25 20.53 14.94
N THR A 136 30.97 19.91 16.09
CA THR A 136 30.39 18.58 16.32
C THR A 136 28.86 18.49 16.17
N TYR A 137 28.35 17.28 15.86
CA TYR A 137 26.97 16.85 15.49
C TYR A 137 26.59 16.83 13.99
N ILE A 138 27.58 16.83 13.09
CA ILE A 138 27.37 16.74 11.63
C ILE A 138 27.78 15.36 11.10
N ARG A 139 26.87 14.67 10.38
CA ARG A 139 27.21 13.46 9.61
C ARG A 139 28.08 13.86 8.41
N ARG A 140 29.35 13.48 8.42
CA ARG A 140 30.32 13.87 7.38
C ARG A 140 30.23 12.91 6.18
N MET A 141 29.95 13.44 4.99
CA MET A 141 30.35 12.80 3.74
C MET A 141 31.86 12.98 3.59
N VAL A 142 32.57 11.87 3.45
CA VAL A 142 34.03 11.83 3.49
C VAL A 142 34.61 11.96 2.09
N ASN A 143 33.96 11.37 1.09
CA ASN A 143 34.44 11.41 -0.28
C ASN A 143 33.28 11.19 -1.27
N VAL A 144 33.26 11.95 -2.35
CA VAL A 144 32.36 11.76 -3.49
C VAL A 144 33.21 11.78 -4.74
N SER A 145 33.15 10.72 -5.56
CA SER A 145 33.88 10.67 -6.82
C SER A 145 33.05 10.03 -7.93
N THR A 146 33.22 10.53 -9.15
CA THR A 146 32.63 9.96 -10.36
C THR A 146 33.74 9.41 -11.26
N SER A 147 33.50 8.24 -11.86
CA SER A 147 34.43 7.62 -12.81
C SER A 147 33.68 6.86 -13.90
N VAL A 148 34.20 6.87 -15.13
CA VAL A 148 33.71 6.03 -16.24
C VAL A 148 34.27 4.62 -16.07
N LEU A 149 33.42 3.60 -16.17
CA LEU A 149 33.78 2.19 -15.91
C LEU A 149 34.49 1.53 -17.10
N GLU A 150 34.11 1.87 -18.33
CA GLU A 150 34.73 1.37 -19.54
C GLU A 150 34.79 2.49 -20.58
N PRO A 151 35.93 3.16 -20.80
CA PRO A 151 36.06 4.07 -21.93
C PRO A 151 36.05 3.24 -23.22
N SER A 152 35.07 3.50 -24.09
CA SER A 152 35.08 3.00 -25.46
C SER A 152 36.45 3.35 -26.11
N LYS A 153 37.07 2.38 -26.80
CA LYS A 153 38.36 2.58 -27.50
C LYS A 153 38.26 3.53 -28.71
N GLU A 154 37.06 4.00 -29.02
CA GLU A 154 36.76 4.94 -30.09
C GLU A 154 36.91 6.39 -29.59
N LYS A 155 37.28 7.30 -30.48
CA LYS A 155 37.64 8.70 -30.13
C LYS A 155 36.47 9.54 -29.59
N GLU A 156 35.25 9.01 -29.57
CA GLU A 156 34.05 9.65 -29.05
C GLU A 156 33.37 8.72 -28.04
N SER A 157 33.11 9.22 -26.82
CA SER A 157 32.41 8.48 -25.77
C SER A 157 31.01 8.07 -26.24
N SER A 158 30.67 6.79 -26.13
CA SER A 158 29.33 6.30 -26.46
C SER A 158 28.34 6.80 -25.41
N PRO A 159 27.11 7.18 -25.79
CA PRO A 159 26.09 7.55 -24.81
C PRO A 159 25.77 6.38 -23.86
N TYR A 160 26.04 5.12 -24.25
CA TYR A 160 25.85 3.93 -23.41
C TYR A 160 27.00 3.65 -22.44
N ASP A 161 28.09 4.43 -22.45
CA ASP A 161 29.20 4.24 -21.51
C ASP A 161 28.68 4.40 -20.08
N LEU A 162 29.08 3.52 -19.15
CA LEU A 162 28.59 3.55 -17.77
C LEU A 162 29.52 4.37 -16.87
N CYS A 163 28.91 5.23 -16.07
CA CYS A 163 29.51 5.96 -14.97
C CYS A 163 29.15 5.33 -13.63
N VAL A 164 30.01 5.55 -12.63
CA VAL A 164 29.72 5.25 -11.23
C VAL A 164 29.94 6.48 -10.37
N LEU A 165 28.95 6.83 -9.57
CA LEU A 165 29.05 7.78 -8.47
C LEU A 165 29.34 7.00 -7.20
N LYS A 166 30.53 7.19 -6.63
CA LYS A 166 30.93 6.61 -5.36
C LYS A 166 30.72 7.65 -4.26
N VAL A 167 29.94 7.29 -3.24
CA VAL A 167 29.67 8.15 -2.08
C VAL A 167 30.13 7.43 -0.81
N GLU A 168 31.05 8.05 -0.08
CA GLU A 168 31.57 7.56 1.18
C GLU A 168 31.17 8.48 2.33
N GLY A 169 30.71 7.92 3.44
CA GLY A 169 30.33 8.69 4.61
C GLY A 169 30.19 7.81 5.85
N ASN A 170 30.20 8.43 7.02
CA ASN A 170 30.09 7.69 8.27
C ASN A 170 28.68 7.13 8.46
N ALA A 171 27.65 7.91 8.12
CA ALA A 171 26.25 7.50 8.18
C ALA A 171 25.42 8.30 7.17
N PHE A 172 24.32 7.69 6.70
CA PHE A 172 23.40 8.31 5.75
C PHE A 172 21.96 8.31 6.30
N LEU A 173 21.22 9.38 5.99
CA LEU A 173 19.78 9.49 6.23
C LEU A 173 18.99 8.61 5.25
N TRP A 174 17.76 8.31 5.63
CA TRP A 174 16.81 7.63 4.75
C TRP A 174 16.64 8.40 3.44
N HIS A 175 16.78 7.72 2.30
CA HIS A 175 16.78 8.28 0.94
C HIS A 175 17.88 9.30 0.60
N GLN A 176 18.85 9.58 1.47
CA GLN A 176 19.81 10.68 1.27
C GLN A 176 20.57 10.59 -0.05
N ILE A 177 21.14 9.42 -0.35
CA ILE A 177 21.96 9.23 -1.55
C ILE A 177 21.11 9.35 -2.82
N ARG A 178 19.90 8.82 -2.80
CA ARG A 178 18.96 8.93 -3.93
C ARG A 178 18.58 10.38 -4.20
N CYS A 179 18.40 11.20 -3.16
CA CYS A 179 18.18 12.64 -3.33
C CYS A 179 19.40 13.37 -3.90
N ILE A 180 20.60 13.06 -3.41
CA ILE A 180 21.85 13.63 -3.95
C ILE A 180 21.93 13.32 -5.44
N VAL A 181 21.72 12.06 -5.83
CA VAL A 181 21.74 11.63 -7.22
C VAL A 181 20.70 12.35 -8.06
N THR A 182 19.46 12.54 -7.56
CA THR A 182 18.43 13.30 -8.29
C THR A 182 18.91 14.71 -8.60
N VAL A 183 19.40 15.45 -7.59
CA VAL A 183 19.87 16.83 -7.77
C VAL A 183 21.03 16.86 -8.77
N LEU A 184 21.98 15.93 -8.66
CA LEU A 184 23.10 15.83 -9.60
C LEU A 184 22.65 15.55 -11.03
N PHE A 185 21.64 14.70 -11.24
CA PHE A 185 21.08 14.48 -12.57
C PHE A 185 20.34 15.71 -13.11
N HIS A 186 19.61 16.44 -12.27
CA HIS A 186 18.95 17.68 -12.71
C HIS A 186 19.94 18.73 -13.17
N ILE A 187 21.01 18.95 -12.41
CA ILE A 187 22.06 19.89 -12.78
C ILE A 187 22.81 19.37 -14.02
N GLY A 188 23.14 18.08 -14.07
CA GLY A 188 23.79 17.45 -15.22
C GLY A 188 22.98 17.50 -16.52
N GLN A 189 21.66 17.56 -16.42
CA GLN A 189 20.71 17.75 -17.52
C GLN A 189 20.46 19.24 -17.87
N GLY A 190 21.07 20.19 -17.15
CA GLY A 190 20.84 21.63 -17.33
C GLY A 190 19.44 22.10 -16.91
N ARG A 191 18.74 21.31 -16.09
CA ARG A 191 17.40 21.66 -15.56
C ARG A 191 17.46 22.50 -14.29
N GLU A 192 18.61 22.48 -13.62
CA GLU A 192 18.90 23.25 -12.42
C GLU A 192 20.32 23.81 -12.48
N GLU A 193 20.52 24.95 -11.83
CA GLU A 193 21.82 25.61 -11.77
C GLU A 193 22.72 24.99 -10.69
N PRO A 194 24.06 24.92 -10.86
CA PRO A 194 24.97 24.37 -9.87
C PRO A 194 24.86 25.01 -8.47
N GLU A 195 24.55 26.31 -8.42
CA GLU A 195 24.37 27.10 -7.19
C GLU A 195 23.20 26.62 -6.32
N LEU A 196 22.29 25.82 -6.88
CA LEU A 196 21.18 25.20 -6.15
C LEU A 196 21.68 24.37 -4.96
N ILE A 197 22.83 23.71 -5.07
CA ILE A 197 23.34 22.87 -3.99
C ILE A 197 23.62 23.72 -2.75
N ASP A 198 24.24 24.89 -2.93
CA ASP A 198 24.54 25.80 -1.83
C ASP A 198 23.25 26.36 -1.21
N GLU A 199 22.25 26.66 -2.04
CA GLU A 199 20.92 27.07 -1.57
C GLU A 199 20.20 25.98 -0.76
N LEU A 200 20.26 24.71 -1.20
CA LEU A 200 19.63 23.60 -0.49
C LEU A 200 20.32 23.24 0.83
N LEU A 201 21.59 23.63 0.98
CA LEU A 201 22.35 23.46 2.22
C LEU A 201 22.13 24.62 3.21
N ASP A 202 21.55 25.73 2.77
CA ASP A 202 21.14 26.84 3.63
C ASP A 202 19.83 26.52 4.37
N ILE A 203 19.96 26.21 5.66
CA ILE A 203 18.86 25.81 6.54
C ILE A 203 17.92 26.99 6.84
N GLU A 204 18.41 28.23 6.84
CA GLU A 204 17.59 29.42 7.10
C GLU A 204 16.67 29.71 5.90
N LYS A 205 17.22 29.56 4.69
CA LYS A 205 16.47 29.77 3.44
C LYS A 205 15.55 28.59 3.11
N ASN A 206 15.97 27.36 3.41
CA ASN A 206 15.22 26.13 3.12
C ASN A 206 14.96 25.31 4.40
N PRO A 207 14.00 25.72 5.25
CA PRO A 207 13.73 25.08 6.53
C PRO A 207 13.08 23.68 6.39
N CYS A 208 12.71 23.29 5.18
CA CYS A 208 12.02 22.04 4.86
C CYS A 208 12.72 21.32 3.71
N ARG A 209 12.62 19.99 3.70
CA ARG A 209 13.21 19.15 2.65
C ARG A 209 12.67 19.52 1.27
N PRO A 210 13.52 19.76 0.25
CA PRO A 210 13.07 20.05 -1.10
C PRO A 210 12.37 18.84 -1.74
N GLN A 211 11.33 19.12 -2.52
CA GLN A 211 10.49 18.09 -3.18
C GLN A 211 11.10 17.65 -4.52
N TYR A 212 12.24 16.95 -4.48
CA TYR A 212 12.76 16.25 -5.65
C TYR A 212 12.24 14.81 -5.68
N GLY A 213 11.99 14.29 -6.89
CA GLY A 213 11.77 12.85 -7.11
C GLY A 213 12.96 12.04 -6.58
N LEU A 214 12.73 10.76 -6.24
CA LEU A 214 13.83 9.90 -5.81
C LEU A 214 14.43 9.19 -7.02
N ALA A 215 15.73 9.36 -7.24
CA ALA A 215 16.46 8.59 -8.23
C ALA A 215 16.23 7.08 -8.01
N SER A 216 16.18 6.27 -9.07
CA SER A 216 15.88 4.83 -9.00
C SER A 216 16.75 4.10 -7.97
N GLU A 217 16.15 3.16 -7.24
CA GLU A 217 16.85 2.30 -6.27
C GLU A 217 17.74 1.23 -6.92
N ILE A 218 17.40 0.79 -8.13
CA ILE A 218 18.04 -0.32 -8.84
C ILE A 218 19.56 -0.12 -8.99
N PRO A 219 20.05 1.04 -9.46
CA PRO A 219 21.49 1.28 -9.60
C PRO A 219 22.22 1.57 -8.28
N LEU A 220 21.52 1.66 -7.15
CA LEU A 220 22.15 1.95 -5.86
C LEU A 220 22.60 0.65 -5.18
N ASN A 221 23.87 0.59 -4.81
CA ASN A 221 24.47 -0.55 -4.13
C ASN A 221 25.25 -0.12 -2.88
N LEU A 222 24.90 -0.67 -1.71
CA LEU A 222 25.76 -0.61 -0.52
C LEU A 222 26.99 -1.50 -0.75
N PHE A 223 28.10 -0.88 -1.12
CA PHE A 223 29.25 -1.56 -1.67
C PHE A 223 30.28 -1.98 -0.62
N ASP A 224 30.43 -1.21 0.46
CA ASP A 224 31.40 -1.51 1.52
C ASP A 224 31.03 -0.91 2.88
N CYS A 225 31.46 -1.60 3.95
CA CYS A 225 31.35 -1.18 5.35
C CYS A 225 32.69 -1.42 6.05
N SER A 226 33.34 -0.35 6.50
CA SER A 226 34.67 -0.41 7.13
C SER A 226 34.58 -0.49 8.65
N TYR A 227 35.41 -1.34 9.24
CA TYR A 227 35.57 -1.54 10.69
C TYR A 227 37.06 -1.54 11.04
N GLU A 228 37.39 -1.12 12.26
CA GLU A 228 38.77 -1.17 12.78
C GLU A 228 39.02 -2.49 13.50
N GLY A 229 40.21 -3.07 13.32
CA GLY A 229 40.65 -4.25 14.08
C GLY A 229 40.00 -5.58 13.69
N LEU A 230 39.16 -5.64 12.65
CA LEU A 230 38.55 -6.89 12.19
C LEU A 230 39.28 -7.46 10.98
N THR A 231 39.57 -8.77 11.02
CA THR A 231 40.12 -9.53 9.88
C THR A 231 39.10 -10.56 9.43
N TRP A 232 38.59 -10.40 8.22
CA TRP A 232 37.54 -11.26 7.66
C TRP A 232 38.10 -12.61 7.22
N ASP A 233 37.50 -13.70 7.71
CA ASP A 233 37.75 -15.05 7.26
C ASP A 233 36.85 -15.39 6.06
N TYR A 234 37.49 -15.79 4.96
CA TYR A 234 36.84 -16.16 3.71
C TYR A 234 37.03 -17.65 3.46
N ASN A 235 35.93 -18.39 3.40
CA ASN A 235 35.97 -19.77 2.95
C ASN A 235 36.18 -19.81 1.42
N LEU A 236 37.35 -20.30 0.98
CA LEU A 236 37.75 -20.29 -0.44
C LEU A 236 36.80 -21.09 -1.35
N GLU A 237 36.23 -22.18 -0.87
CA GLU A 237 35.30 -23.02 -1.65
C GLU A 237 33.95 -22.31 -1.86
N SER A 238 33.43 -21.70 -0.79
CA SER A 238 32.20 -20.89 -0.83
C SER A 238 32.39 -19.64 -1.68
N LEU A 239 33.56 -18.98 -1.56
CA LEU A 239 33.90 -17.82 -2.36
C LEU A 239 34.01 -18.18 -3.84
N ARG A 240 34.63 -19.32 -4.19
CA ARG A 240 34.69 -19.81 -5.57
C ARG A 240 33.29 -20.03 -6.14
N THR A 241 32.37 -20.61 -5.35
CA THR A 241 30.98 -20.84 -5.76
C THR A 241 30.25 -19.53 -6.00
N CYS A 242 30.41 -18.55 -5.09
CA CYS A 242 29.82 -17.23 -5.21
C CYS A 242 30.35 -16.47 -6.45
N ILE A 243 31.66 -16.51 -6.68
CA ILE A 243 32.30 -15.91 -7.87
C ILE A 243 31.75 -16.54 -9.15
N LYS A 244 31.65 -17.88 -9.20
CA LYS A 244 31.10 -18.58 -10.37
C LYS A 244 29.66 -18.14 -10.65
N GLY A 245 28.82 -18.04 -9.62
CA GLY A 245 27.44 -17.55 -9.77
C GLY A 245 27.38 -16.11 -10.31
N PHE A 246 28.22 -15.20 -9.79
CA PHE A 246 28.31 -13.84 -10.33
C PHE A 246 28.82 -13.81 -11.78
N GLN A 247 29.77 -14.67 -12.15
CA GLN A 247 30.26 -14.78 -13.53
C GLN A 247 29.17 -15.28 -14.48
N GLU A 248 28.39 -16.28 -14.08
CA GLU A 248 27.26 -16.82 -14.86
C GLU A 248 26.17 -15.74 -15.07
N LEU A 249 25.75 -15.06 -13.98
CA LEU A 249 24.80 -13.96 -14.05
C LEU A 249 25.31 -12.81 -14.92
N TRP A 250 26.56 -12.41 -14.75
CA TRP A 250 27.17 -11.37 -15.56
C TRP A 250 27.19 -11.75 -17.04
N ALA A 251 27.60 -12.98 -17.37
CA ALA A 251 27.64 -13.45 -18.75
C ALA A 251 26.25 -13.44 -19.39
N GLU A 252 25.22 -13.92 -18.68
CA GLU A 252 23.84 -13.91 -19.16
C GLU A 252 23.35 -12.48 -19.43
N HIS A 253 23.55 -11.56 -18.48
CA HIS A 253 23.12 -10.17 -18.63
C HIS A 253 23.93 -9.42 -19.70
N ALA A 254 25.23 -9.69 -19.82
CA ALA A 254 26.08 -9.11 -20.85
C ALA A 254 25.66 -9.57 -22.25
N ILE A 255 25.34 -10.85 -22.44
CA ILE A 255 24.82 -11.37 -23.72
C ILE A 255 23.50 -10.69 -24.07
N LYS A 256 22.56 -10.61 -23.12
CA LYS A 256 21.26 -9.93 -23.35
C LYS A 256 21.45 -8.45 -23.67
N ALA A 257 22.32 -7.75 -22.95
CA ALA A 257 22.63 -6.35 -23.21
C ALA A 257 23.24 -6.16 -24.61
N GLN A 258 24.14 -7.05 -25.03
CA GLN A 258 24.75 -7.00 -26.35
C GLN A 258 23.76 -7.34 -27.47
N MET A 259 22.83 -8.29 -27.25
CA MET A 259 21.74 -8.58 -28.20
C MET A 259 20.85 -7.35 -28.39
N ILE A 260 20.48 -6.68 -27.30
CA ILE A 260 19.68 -5.45 -27.34
C ILE A 260 20.46 -4.34 -28.06
N LYS A 261 21.75 -4.17 -27.75
CA LYS A 261 22.62 -3.19 -28.42
C LYS A 261 22.70 -3.43 -29.92
N ALA A 262 22.89 -4.67 -30.36
CA ALA A 262 22.92 -5.00 -31.79
C ALA A 262 21.57 -4.68 -32.48
N CYS A 263 20.44 -4.95 -31.82
CA CYS A 263 19.13 -4.56 -32.33
C CYS A 263 18.98 -3.03 -32.42
N LEU A 264 19.49 -2.28 -31.45
CA LEU A 264 19.47 -0.81 -31.44
C LEU A 264 20.32 -0.25 -32.58
N ASP A 265 21.57 -0.71 -32.72
CA ASP A 265 22.49 -0.24 -33.76
C ASP A 265 21.88 -0.46 -35.17
N GLU A 266 21.23 -1.60 -35.41
CA GLU A 266 20.54 -1.90 -36.67
C GLU A 266 19.34 -0.95 -36.90
N LEU A 267 18.52 -0.71 -35.87
CA LEU A 267 17.37 0.21 -35.98
C LEU A 267 17.80 1.66 -36.20
N GLU A 268 18.82 2.12 -35.47
CA GLU A 268 19.39 3.46 -35.63
C GLU A 268 20.02 3.66 -37.01
N SER A 269 20.57 2.61 -37.63
CA SER A 269 21.10 2.72 -39.00
C SER A 269 20.02 3.02 -40.06
N HIS A 270 18.75 2.75 -39.77
CA HIS A 270 17.61 3.02 -40.65
C HIS A 270 16.91 4.36 -40.36
N PHE A 271 17.40 5.13 -39.39
CA PHE A 271 16.78 6.36 -38.94
C PHE A 271 17.82 7.49 -38.88
N ASP A 272 17.70 8.49 -39.76
CA ASP A 272 18.68 9.58 -39.92
C ASP A 272 18.77 10.52 -38.71
N GLU A 273 17.86 10.41 -37.73
CA GLU A 273 17.87 11.18 -36.49
C GLU A 273 18.39 10.35 -35.31
N ARG A 274 19.35 10.90 -34.56
CA ARG A 274 19.79 10.28 -33.29
C ARG A 274 18.68 10.40 -32.24
N VAL A 275 18.04 9.29 -31.90
CA VAL A 275 17.09 9.21 -30.78
C VAL A 275 17.86 9.06 -29.47
N ILE A 276 18.25 10.18 -28.85
CA ILE A 276 18.85 10.17 -27.51
C ILE A 276 17.75 10.36 -26.45
N GLU A 277 16.86 9.38 -26.32
CA GLU A 277 15.98 9.25 -25.15
C GLU A 277 16.60 8.27 -24.15
N GLN A 278 17.82 8.56 -23.70
CA GLN A 278 18.46 7.73 -22.68
C GLN A 278 17.81 7.95 -21.31
N ALA A 279 16.83 7.09 -21.02
CA ALA A 279 16.41 6.69 -19.68
C ALA A 279 16.12 7.84 -18.68
N SER A 280 15.26 8.79 -19.06
CA SER A 280 14.46 9.52 -18.06
C SER A 280 13.48 8.58 -17.33
N ALA A 281 13.01 7.54 -18.04
CA ALA A 281 11.96 6.63 -17.57
C ALA A 281 12.40 5.62 -16.50
N GLU A 282 13.62 5.06 -16.56
CA GLU A 282 14.07 4.00 -15.62
C GLU A 282 14.86 4.52 -14.41
N LEU A 283 15.46 5.72 -14.51
CA LEU A 283 16.20 6.33 -13.40
C LEU A 283 15.33 7.19 -12.47
N GLY A 284 14.02 7.28 -12.72
CA GLY A 284 13.09 8.04 -11.87
C GLY A 284 13.35 9.55 -11.85
N VAL A 285 14.02 10.08 -12.87
CA VAL A 285 14.43 11.50 -12.97
C VAL A 285 13.41 12.35 -13.76
N GLU A 286 12.21 11.83 -14.00
CA GLU A 286 11.08 12.69 -14.34
C GLU A 286 10.60 13.39 -13.06
N CYS A 287 11.28 14.50 -12.75
CA CYS A 287 10.69 15.49 -11.89
C CYS A 287 9.57 16.16 -12.70
N HIS A 288 8.32 15.86 -12.38
CA HIS A 288 7.29 16.87 -12.48
C HIS A 288 7.72 18.01 -11.55
N PHE A 289 8.44 19.00 -12.10
CA PHE A 289 8.58 20.30 -11.44
C PHE A 289 7.17 20.82 -11.16
N LEU A 290 6.70 20.62 -9.95
CA LEU A 290 5.95 21.68 -9.29
C LEU A 290 7.02 22.72 -8.95
N ARG A 291 7.33 23.59 -9.93
CA ARG A 291 7.87 24.93 -9.62
C ARG A 291 7.13 25.37 -8.36
N VAL A 292 7.85 25.80 -7.32
CA VAL A 292 7.22 26.51 -6.21
C VAL A 292 6.39 27.60 -6.87
N TYR A 293 5.08 27.37 -6.92
CA TYR A 293 4.18 28.25 -7.63
C TYR A 293 4.24 29.55 -6.84
N SER A 294 4.79 30.61 -7.45
CA SER A 294 4.34 31.93 -7.05
C SER A 294 2.81 31.88 -7.09
N GLN A 295 2.14 32.37 -6.04
CA GLN A 295 0.69 32.24 -5.87
C GLN A 295 -0.11 32.64 -7.13
N ASP A 296 0.47 33.46 -8.00
CA ASP A 296 -0.08 33.90 -9.28
C ASP A 296 -0.22 32.81 -10.35
N SER A 297 0.64 31.79 -10.36
CA SER A 297 0.61 30.74 -11.38
C SER A 297 -0.31 29.56 -11.03
N CYS A 298 -0.67 29.39 -9.75
CA CYS A 298 -1.69 28.45 -9.30
C CYS A 298 -3.09 28.84 -9.84
N GLN A 299 -3.32 30.13 -10.08
CA GLN A 299 -4.51 30.61 -10.77
C GLN A 299 -4.49 30.38 -12.29
N LYS A 300 -3.31 30.26 -12.92
CA LYS A 300 -3.17 30.03 -14.36
C LYS A 300 -3.25 28.55 -14.75
N ARG A 301 -2.75 27.61 -13.92
CA ARG A 301 -2.93 26.16 -14.21
C ARG A 301 -4.37 25.68 -13.98
N LYS A 302 -5.13 26.36 -13.10
CA LYS A 302 -6.60 26.23 -13.03
C LYS A 302 -7.33 26.69 -14.31
N LYS A 303 -6.70 27.49 -15.18
CA LYS A 303 -7.31 27.99 -16.43
C LYS A 303 -7.09 27.10 -17.66
N ASN A 304 -6.14 26.15 -17.63
CA ASN A 304 -5.91 25.23 -18.76
C ASN A 304 -6.39 23.80 -18.53
N SER A 305 -6.93 23.50 -17.34
CA SER A 305 -7.70 22.29 -17.03
C SER A 305 -9.20 22.57 -16.92
N THR A 306 -9.70 23.60 -17.62
CA THR A 306 -11.13 23.76 -17.87
C THR A 306 -11.53 22.89 -19.06
N ARG A 307 -11.42 21.57 -18.88
CA ARG A 307 -12.46 20.71 -19.46
C ARG A 307 -13.74 21.17 -18.75
N SER A 308 -14.72 21.65 -19.51
CA SER A 308 -16.00 22.15 -18.98
C SER A 308 -16.46 21.27 -17.82
N LYS A 309 -16.34 21.77 -16.59
CA LYS A 309 -16.88 21.07 -15.41
C LYS A 309 -18.37 20.97 -15.66
N GLY A 310 -18.88 19.75 -15.83
CA GLY A 310 -20.32 19.53 -15.91
C GLY A 310 -20.97 20.09 -14.64
N TYR A 311 -22.21 20.57 -14.75
CA TYR A 311 -22.98 21.18 -13.65
C TYR A 311 -23.18 20.26 -12.40
N LEU A 312 -22.69 19.02 -12.43
CA LEU A 312 -22.82 18.00 -11.39
C LEU A 312 -21.47 17.62 -10.72
N GLU A 313 -20.38 18.36 -10.94
CA GLU A 313 -19.07 18.00 -10.38
C GLU A 313 -18.81 18.65 -9.02
N VAL A 314 -19.05 17.90 -7.92
CA VAL A 314 -18.73 18.31 -6.55
C VAL A 314 -17.41 17.69 -6.09
N GLU A 315 -16.52 18.52 -5.54
CA GLU A 315 -15.28 18.08 -4.89
C GLU A 315 -15.60 17.63 -3.46
N TYR A 316 -15.47 16.32 -3.18
CA TYR A 316 -15.73 15.75 -1.85
C TYR A 316 -14.44 15.44 -1.10
N LEU A 317 -13.35 15.18 -1.82
CA LEU A 317 -12.02 14.97 -1.25
C LEU A 317 -11.24 16.29 -1.31
N ASN A 318 -10.76 16.74 -0.16
CA ASN A 318 -9.80 17.84 -0.11
C ASN A 318 -8.36 17.34 -0.42
N GLU A 319 -7.43 18.26 -0.64
CA GLU A 319 -6.03 17.90 -0.92
C GLU A 319 -5.39 17.08 0.20
N GLU A 320 -5.77 17.34 1.45
CA GLU A 320 -5.26 16.58 2.61
C GLU A 320 -5.66 15.11 2.52
N ALA A 321 -6.92 14.82 2.17
CA ALA A 321 -7.41 13.47 1.98
C ALA A 321 -6.68 12.77 0.82
N LEU A 322 -6.51 13.46 -0.31
CA LEU A 322 -5.80 12.94 -1.49
C LEU A 322 -4.32 12.60 -1.19
N LYS A 323 -3.62 13.48 -0.46
CA LYS A 323 -2.24 13.21 0.02
C LYS A 323 -2.21 12.04 1.02
N GLY A 324 -3.21 11.96 1.90
CA GLY A 324 -3.38 10.85 2.82
C GLY A 324 -3.43 9.50 2.11
N PHE A 325 -4.23 9.40 1.04
CA PHE A 325 -4.34 8.18 0.22
C PHE A 325 -3.03 7.74 -0.45
N GLN A 326 -2.10 8.66 -0.77
CA GLN A 326 -0.78 8.28 -1.31
C GLN A 326 0.08 7.54 -0.30
N SER A 327 -0.03 7.91 0.98
CA SER A 327 0.71 7.27 2.07
C SER A 327 0.04 6.01 2.60
N TYR A 328 -1.19 5.74 2.14
CA TYR A 328 -2.01 4.66 2.65
C TYR A 328 -1.47 3.28 2.23
N LYS A 329 -1.44 2.36 3.19
CA LYS A 329 -1.08 0.97 2.97
C LYS A 329 -2.09 0.05 3.63
N TYR A 330 -2.64 -0.87 2.86
CA TYR A 330 -3.56 -1.88 3.36
C TYR A 330 -2.94 -2.70 4.48
N ASN A 331 -3.67 -2.85 5.58
CA ASN A 331 -3.29 -3.67 6.72
C ASN A 331 -4.53 -4.26 7.40
N SER A 332 -4.74 -5.56 7.21
CA SER A 332 -5.83 -6.31 7.83
C SER A 332 -5.30 -7.62 8.43
N VAL A 333 -5.92 -8.08 9.50
CA VAL A 333 -5.66 -9.37 10.14
C VAL A 333 -6.95 -10.18 10.11
N ASP A 334 -6.95 -11.35 9.46
CA ASP A 334 -8.06 -12.30 9.48
C ASP A 334 -7.75 -13.49 10.38
N THR A 335 -8.55 -13.67 11.44
CA THR A 335 -8.38 -14.76 12.41
C THR A 335 -9.44 -15.86 12.30
N SER A 336 -10.40 -15.76 11.36
CA SER A 336 -11.47 -16.74 11.22
C SER A 336 -10.95 -18.10 10.76
N PRO A 337 -11.23 -19.19 11.49
CA PRO A 337 -10.90 -20.53 11.03
C PRO A 337 -11.59 -20.87 9.70
N LEU A 338 -12.86 -20.47 9.54
CA LEU A 338 -13.60 -20.72 8.31
C LEU A 338 -12.98 -19.95 7.14
N SER A 339 -12.59 -18.69 7.35
CA SER A 339 -11.93 -17.89 6.32
C SER A 339 -10.57 -18.49 5.95
N ASN A 340 -9.70 -18.71 6.94
CA ASN A 340 -8.33 -19.16 6.74
C ASN A 340 -8.21 -20.57 6.17
N TYR A 341 -9.05 -21.51 6.60
CA TYR A 341 -8.93 -22.92 6.21
C TYR A 341 -9.88 -23.36 5.09
N VAL A 342 -10.95 -22.62 4.81
CA VAL A 342 -11.94 -23.00 3.78
C VAL A 342 -12.03 -21.93 2.70
N MET A 343 -12.34 -20.69 3.07
CA MET A 343 -12.65 -19.65 2.07
C MET A 343 -11.41 -19.16 1.32
N HIS A 344 -10.30 -18.89 2.00
CA HIS A 344 -9.05 -18.48 1.37
C HIS A 344 -8.52 -19.51 0.36
N PRO A 345 -8.43 -20.82 0.68
CA PRO A 345 -8.10 -21.85 -0.30
C PRO A 345 -9.06 -21.88 -1.50
N PHE A 346 -10.37 -21.83 -1.26
CA PHE A 346 -11.39 -21.79 -2.31
C PHE A 346 -11.22 -20.57 -3.24
N TRP A 347 -11.14 -19.36 -2.67
CA TRP A 347 -10.98 -18.13 -3.43
C TRP A 347 -9.66 -18.05 -4.20
N ASN A 348 -8.55 -18.56 -3.63
CA ASN A 348 -7.28 -18.67 -4.35
C ASN A 348 -7.43 -19.57 -5.57
N TRP A 349 -8.09 -20.72 -5.42
CA TRP A 349 -8.38 -21.62 -6.54
C TRP A 349 -9.25 -20.94 -7.61
N VAL A 350 -10.31 -20.22 -7.22
CA VAL A 350 -11.18 -19.49 -8.14
C VAL A 350 -10.41 -18.43 -8.92
N VAL A 351 -9.61 -17.60 -8.25
CA VAL A 351 -8.75 -16.60 -8.91
C VAL A 351 -7.82 -17.26 -9.90
N ASP A 352 -7.11 -18.30 -9.47
CA ASP A 352 -6.04 -18.91 -10.26
C ASP A 352 -6.54 -19.71 -11.44
N LYS A 353 -7.71 -20.35 -11.33
CA LYS A 353 -8.24 -21.25 -12.36
C LYS A 353 -9.34 -20.66 -13.21
N LEU A 354 -10.17 -19.76 -12.65
CA LEU A 354 -11.38 -19.28 -13.33
C LEU A 354 -11.31 -17.80 -13.72
N CYS A 355 -10.62 -16.95 -12.96
CA CYS A 355 -10.56 -15.51 -13.25
C CYS A 355 -9.44 -15.20 -14.26
N PRO A 356 -9.73 -14.66 -15.46
CA PRO A 356 -8.70 -14.18 -16.38
C PRO A 356 -7.92 -12.98 -15.83
N LYS A 357 -6.67 -12.80 -16.26
CA LYS A 357 -5.79 -11.69 -15.80
C LYS A 357 -6.19 -10.31 -16.32
N TRP A 358 -6.98 -10.23 -17.39
CA TRP A 358 -7.44 -8.96 -17.97
C TRP A 358 -8.65 -8.36 -17.24
N ILE A 359 -9.30 -9.12 -16.34
CA ILE A 359 -10.41 -8.62 -15.54
C ILE A 359 -9.87 -7.73 -14.42
N ALA A 360 -10.31 -6.47 -14.43
CA ALA A 360 -10.01 -5.49 -13.37
C ALA A 360 -10.65 -5.91 -12.03
N PRO A 361 -9.95 -5.78 -10.89
CA PRO A 361 -10.51 -6.11 -9.58
C PRO A 361 -11.82 -5.39 -9.26
N ASN A 362 -11.89 -4.07 -9.48
CA ASN A 362 -13.09 -3.28 -9.20
C ASN A 362 -14.31 -3.72 -10.05
N LEU A 363 -14.07 -4.36 -11.20
CA LEU A 363 -15.15 -4.94 -12.00
C LEU A 363 -15.72 -6.20 -11.33
N LEU A 364 -14.88 -7.00 -10.66
CA LEU A 364 -15.32 -8.15 -9.86
C LEU A 364 -16.16 -7.67 -8.69
N THR A 365 -15.69 -6.66 -7.94
CA THR A 365 -16.43 -6.02 -6.85
C THR A 365 -17.79 -5.50 -7.32
N LEU A 366 -17.82 -4.73 -8.42
CA LEU A 366 -19.07 -4.18 -8.96
C LEU A 366 -20.02 -5.29 -9.44
N SER A 367 -19.48 -6.32 -10.08
CA SER A 367 -20.29 -7.47 -10.55
C SER A 367 -20.87 -8.25 -9.37
N GLY A 368 -20.08 -8.45 -8.31
CA GLY A 368 -20.54 -9.05 -7.05
C GLY A 368 -21.66 -8.24 -6.42
N PHE A 369 -21.48 -6.93 -6.30
CA PHE A 369 -22.50 -6.01 -5.81
C PHE A 369 -23.79 -6.04 -6.65
N ILE A 370 -23.70 -6.07 -7.98
CA ILE A 370 -24.88 -6.22 -8.86
C ILE A 370 -25.59 -7.56 -8.59
N CYS A 371 -24.85 -8.65 -8.35
CA CYS A 371 -25.46 -9.93 -7.94
C CYS A 371 -26.17 -9.82 -6.59
N CYS A 372 -25.60 -9.08 -5.63
CA CYS A 372 -26.20 -8.79 -4.32
C CYS A 372 -27.53 -8.02 -4.46
N VAL A 373 -27.55 -6.98 -5.31
CA VAL A 373 -28.77 -6.21 -5.61
C VAL A 373 -29.80 -7.09 -6.30
N ALA A 374 -29.40 -7.88 -7.30
CA ALA A 374 -30.31 -8.78 -8.01
C ALA A 374 -30.91 -9.84 -7.07
N HIS A 375 -30.11 -10.39 -6.16
CA HIS A 375 -30.58 -11.29 -5.10
C HIS A 375 -31.71 -10.66 -4.27
N TYR A 376 -31.50 -9.43 -3.80
CA TYR A 376 -32.49 -8.68 -3.05
C TYR A 376 -33.76 -8.37 -3.87
N LEU A 377 -33.61 -7.97 -5.14
CA LEU A 377 -34.74 -7.64 -6.01
C LEU A 377 -35.59 -8.86 -6.36
N VAL A 378 -34.97 -10.01 -6.60
CA VAL A 378 -35.71 -11.27 -6.86
C VAL A 378 -36.61 -11.60 -5.68
N LEU A 379 -36.09 -11.56 -4.45
CA LEU A 379 -36.90 -11.86 -3.26
C LEU A 379 -37.94 -10.77 -2.98
N SER A 380 -37.60 -9.50 -3.22
CA SER A 380 -38.53 -8.38 -3.03
C SER A 380 -39.68 -8.38 -4.04
N TYR A 381 -39.46 -8.94 -5.24
CA TYR A 381 -40.52 -9.09 -6.25
C TYR A 381 -41.59 -10.10 -5.81
N TYR A 382 -41.18 -11.20 -5.18
CA TYR A 382 -42.12 -12.24 -4.75
C TYR A 382 -42.79 -11.94 -3.40
N ASP A 383 -42.07 -11.30 -2.48
CA ASP A 383 -42.56 -11.11 -1.12
C ASP A 383 -42.24 -9.69 -0.62
N TYR A 384 -42.83 -8.67 -1.25
CA TYR A 384 -42.51 -7.28 -0.92
C TYR A 384 -42.82 -6.92 0.55
N ASP A 385 -43.92 -7.42 1.11
CA ASP A 385 -44.36 -7.05 2.46
C ASP A 385 -43.82 -7.97 3.58
N PHE A 386 -42.97 -8.93 3.23
CA PHE A 386 -42.56 -10.05 4.12
C PHE A 386 -43.75 -10.87 4.61
N ALA A 387 -44.88 -10.86 3.89
CA ALA A 387 -46.14 -11.40 4.40
C ALA A 387 -46.16 -12.93 4.38
N ASN A 388 -45.66 -13.56 3.32
CA ASN A 388 -45.74 -15.01 3.16
C ASN A 388 -44.51 -15.59 2.44
N PRO A 389 -43.55 -16.16 3.18
CA PRO A 389 -42.37 -16.81 2.59
C PRO A 389 -42.71 -18.07 1.77
N LEU A 390 -43.90 -18.65 2.00
CA LEU A 390 -44.40 -19.84 1.29
C LEU A 390 -44.82 -19.55 -0.16
N ASP A 391 -45.09 -18.30 -0.51
CA ASP A 391 -45.52 -17.89 -1.86
C ASP A 391 -44.33 -17.66 -2.81
N ILE A 392 -43.10 -17.68 -2.29
CA ILE A 392 -41.89 -17.54 -3.09
C ILE A 392 -41.61 -18.86 -3.82
N ALA A 393 -41.58 -18.80 -5.16
CA ALA A 393 -41.33 -19.97 -5.99
C ALA A 393 -39.95 -20.61 -5.69
N ARG A 394 -39.88 -21.95 -5.66
CA ARG A 394 -38.63 -22.68 -5.36
C ARG A 394 -37.45 -22.31 -6.27
N TRP A 395 -37.73 -22.00 -7.54
CA TRP A 395 -36.71 -21.56 -8.48
C TRP A 395 -36.18 -20.16 -8.13
N ALA A 396 -37.01 -19.28 -7.58
CA ALA A 396 -36.62 -17.93 -7.16
C ALA A 396 -35.68 -18.01 -5.95
N TRP A 397 -35.96 -18.92 -5.00
CA TRP A 397 -35.02 -19.24 -3.92
C TRP A 397 -33.68 -19.75 -4.44
N LEU A 398 -33.70 -20.70 -5.39
CA LEU A 398 -32.47 -21.22 -5.99
C LEU A 398 -31.68 -20.12 -6.71
N ALA A 399 -32.35 -19.28 -7.51
CA ALA A 399 -31.74 -18.16 -8.20
C ALA A 399 -31.13 -17.15 -7.21
N ALA A 400 -31.86 -16.80 -6.15
CA ALA A 400 -31.39 -15.91 -5.10
C ALA A 400 -30.16 -16.49 -4.38
N SER A 401 -30.13 -17.79 -4.06
CA SER A 401 -28.96 -18.43 -3.45
C SER A 401 -27.73 -18.46 -4.37
N ILE A 402 -27.93 -18.71 -5.68
CA ILE A 402 -26.84 -18.65 -6.66
C ILE A 402 -26.28 -17.23 -6.76
N LEU A 403 -27.15 -16.21 -6.84
CA LEU A 403 -26.74 -14.81 -6.88
C LEU A 403 -25.97 -14.38 -5.64
N LEU A 404 -26.42 -14.78 -4.44
CA LEU A 404 -25.71 -14.51 -3.19
C LEU A 404 -24.34 -15.20 -3.14
N PHE A 405 -24.27 -16.46 -3.59
CA PHE A 405 -23.02 -17.19 -3.69
C PHE A 405 -22.04 -16.53 -4.66
N LEU A 406 -22.52 -16.08 -5.82
CA LEU A 406 -21.72 -15.33 -6.79
C LEU A 406 -21.25 -14.00 -6.21
N SER A 407 -22.13 -13.25 -5.54
CA SER A 407 -21.78 -12.01 -4.85
C SER A 407 -20.62 -12.21 -3.88
N HIS A 408 -20.77 -13.16 -2.95
CA HIS A 408 -19.75 -13.48 -1.95
C HIS A 408 -18.44 -14.01 -2.58
N THR A 409 -18.54 -14.76 -3.66
CA THR A 409 -17.36 -15.30 -4.34
C THR A 409 -16.60 -14.21 -5.07
N LEU A 410 -17.29 -13.34 -5.82
CA LEU A 410 -16.68 -12.25 -6.60
C LEU A 410 -16.03 -11.20 -5.71
N ASP A 411 -16.68 -10.88 -4.59
CA ASP A 411 -16.15 -10.08 -3.51
C ASP A 411 -14.86 -10.69 -2.94
N GLY A 412 -14.93 -11.92 -2.42
CA GLY A 412 -13.77 -12.57 -1.81
C GLY A 412 -12.55 -12.80 -2.72
N ILE A 413 -12.69 -12.69 -4.05
CA ILE A 413 -11.59 -12.82 -5.01
C ILE A 413 -10.99 -11.50 -5.48
N ASP A 414 -11.64 -10.36 -5.29
CA ASP A 414 -11.24 -9.10 -5.92
C ASP A 414 -9.85 -8.62 -5.47
N GLY A 415 -9.56 -8.62 -4.17
CA GLY A 415 -8.29 -8.21 -3.59
C GLY A 415 -7.20 -9.23 -3.89
N LYS A 416 -7.57 -10.50 -4.07
CA LYS A 416 -6.65 -11.55 -4.52
C LYS A 416 -6.27 -11.33 -5.98
N GLN A 417 -7.22 -11.00 -6.85
CA GLN A 417 -6.97 -10.60 -8.23
C GLN A 417 -6.15 -9.31 -8.30
N ALA A 418 -6.41 -8.32 -7.43
CA ALA A 418 -5.63 -7.08 -7.35
C ALA A 418 -4.16 -7.36 -7.01
N ARG A 419 -3.90 -8.26 -6.06
CA ARG A 419 -2.55 -8.71 -5.73
C ARG A 419 -1.90 -9.47 -6.89
N ARG A 420 -2.66 -10.31 -7.60
CA ARG A 420 -2.17 -11.10 -8.75
C ARG A 420 -1.83 -10.25 -9.97
N THR A 421 -2.56 -9.15 -10.18
CA THR A 421 -2.39 -8.24 -11.31
C THR A 421 -1.52 -7.02 -10.99
N GLY A 422 -1.12 -6.85 -9.72
CA GLY A 422 -0.29 -5.73 -9.27
C GLY A 422 -1.04 -4.40 -9.19
N THR A 423 -2.38 -4.42 -9.19
CA THR A 423 -3.24 -3.23 -9.15
C THR A 423 -3.85 -2.98 -7.76
N SER A 424 -3.23 -3.50 -6.70
CA SER A 424 -3.65 -3.20 -5.32
C SER A 424 -3.44 -1.71 -5.00
N GLY A 425 -4.46 -1.04 -4.48
CA GLY A 425 -4.38 0.37 -4.11
C GLY A 425 -5.57 0.85 -3.29
N PRO A 426 -5.51 2.09 -2.76
CA PRO A 426 -6.56 2.67 -1.92
C PRO A 426 -7.92 2.77 -2.64
N LEU A 427 -7.92 2.99 -3.96
CA LEU A 427 -9.17 3.05 -4.72
C LEU A 427 -9.95 1.72 -4.65
N GLY A 428 -9.27 0.59 -4.82
CA GLY A 428 -9.92 -0.71 -4.87
C GLY A 428 -10.55 -1.08 -3.52
N GLU A 429 -9.84 -0.85 -2.42
CA GLU A 429 -10.37 -1.10 -1.08
C GLU A 429 -11.51 -0.16 -0.69
N LEU A 430 -11.42 1.13 -1.05
CA LEU A 430 -12.53 2.06 -0.83
C LEU A 430 -13.78 1.63 -1.61
N PHE A 431 -13.58 1.15 -2.84
CA PHE A 431 -14.65 0.69 -3.71
C PHE A 431 -15.32 -0.58 -3.13
N ASP A 432 -14.51 -1.54 -2.72
CA ASP A 432 -14.89 -2.79 -2.05
C ASP A 432 -15.70 -2.53 -0.77
N HIS A 433 -15.07 -1.95 0.25
CA HIS A 433 -15.72 -1.72 1.53
C HIS A 433 -16.90 -0.73 1.44
N GLY A 434 -16.85 0.20 0.49
CA GLY A 434 -17.95 1.12 0.23
C GLY A 434 -19.20 0.39 -0.24
N LEU A 435 -19.06 -0.53 -1.20
CA LEU A 435 -20.16 -1.36 -1.68
C LEU A 435 -20.61 -2.39 -0.63
N ASP A 436 -19.69 -2.95 0.14
CA ASP A 436 -20.02 -3.85 1.26
C ASP A 436 -20.93 -3.20 2.29
N SER A 437 -20.64 -1.94 2.64
CA SER A 437 -21.47 -1.20 3.59
C SER A 437 -22.92 -1.11 3.13
N TRP A 438 -23.17 -1.07 1.83
CA TRP A 438 -24.52 -1.10 1.25
C TRP A 438 -25.08 -2.52 1.15
N SER A 439 -24.25 -3.50 0.77
CA SER A 439 -24.58 -4.94 0.73
C SER A 439 -25.11 -5.46 2.07
N THR A 440 -24.65 -4.91 3.20
CA THR A 440 -25.19 -5.25 4.53
C THR A 440 -26.71 -5.12 4.59
N THR A 441 -27.30 -4.15 3.89
CA THR A 441 -28.76 -3.94 3.85
C THR A 441 -29.44 -4.99 2.99
N PHE A 442 -28.92 -5.25 1.79
CA PHE A 442 -29.51 -6.21 0.85
C PHE A 442 -29.49 -7.63 1.39
N ILE A 443 -28.36 -8.07 1.94
CA ILE A 443 -28.20 -9.43 2.48
C ILE A 443 -29.09 -9.60 3.71
N THR A 444 -29.03 -8.66 4.65
CA THR A 444 -29.80 -8.75 5.90
C THR A 444 -31.30 -8.72 5.66
N THR A 445 -31.76 -7.83 4.77
CA THR A 445 -33.19 -7.74 4.41
C THR A 445 -33.66 -8.98 3.65
N SER A 446 -32.81 -9.57 2.82
CA SER A 446 -33.13 -10.81 2.09
C SER A 446 -33.22 -12.02 3.02
N LEU A 447 -32.39 -12.10 4.05
CA LEU A 447 -32.50 -13.12 5.08
C LEU A 447 -33.83 -13.03 5.84
N TYR A 448 -34.41 -11.84 5.97
CA TYR A 448 -35.72 -11.68 6.61
C TYR A 448 -36.87 -12.29 5.82
N ALA A 449 -36.75 -12.37 4.48
CA ALA A 449 -37.71 -13.08 3.64
C ALA A 449 -37.77 -14.59 3.94
N LEU A 450 -36.80 -15.17 4.68
CA LEU A 450 -36.88 -16.58 5.13
C LEU A 450 -37.84 -16.76 6.30
N PHE A 451 -37.96 -15.75 7.16
CA PHE A 451 -38.76 -15.83 8.38
C PHE A 451 -40.20 -15.34 8.14
N GLY A 452 -40.41 -14.39 7.23
CA GLY A 452 -41.70 -13.76 6.99
C GLY A 452 -42.12 -12.83 8.14
N ASN A 453 -43.38 -12.42 8.20
CA ASN A 453 -43.93 -11.52 9.22
C ASN A 453 -45.22 -12.10 9.84
N ASP A 454 -45.35 -13.43 9.85
CA ASP A 454 -46.48 -14.13 10.46
C ASP A 454 -46.57 -13.82 11.98
N PRO A 455 -47.72 -13.36 12.51
CA PRO A 455 -47.88 -12.97 13.91
C PRO A 455 -47.67 -14.09 14.94
N ILE A 456 -47.76 -15.36 14.52
CA ILE A 456 -47.76 -16.52 15.43
C ILE A 456 -46.37 -17.15 15.51
N SER A 457 -45.63 -17.18 14.41
CA SER A 457 -44.37 -17.93 14.28
C SER A 457 -43.17 -17.09 13.85
N SER A 458 -43.36 -15.83 13.44
CA SER A 458 -42.28 -15.00 12.90
C SER A 458 -41.86 -13.82 13.80
N ILE A 459 -40.76 -13.18 13.39
CA ILE A 459 -40.17 -11.99 13.98
C ILE A 459 -40.87 -10.75 13.40
N SER A 460 -41.28 -9.80 14.25
CA SER A 460 -41.89 -8.56 13.76
C SER A 460 -40.92 -7.70 12.95
N THR A 461 -41.46 -6.91 12.01
CA THR A 461 -40.73 -5.89 11.24
C THR A 461 -39.87 -4.97 12.12
N ALA A 462 -40.34 -4.59 13.31
CA ALA A 462 -39.57 -3.78 14.25
C ALA A 462 -38.32 -4.52 14.79
N ARG A 463 -38.45 -5.82 15.13
CA ARG A 463 -37.31 -6.62 15.61
C ARG A 463 -36.29 -6.87 14.50
N MET A 464 -36.77 -7.14 13.29
CA MET A 464 -35.93 -7.21 12.09
C MET A 464 -35.16 -5.90 11.86
N TYR A 465 -35.82 -4.76 12.03
CA TYR A 465 -35.17 -3.46 11.91
C TYR A 465 -34.03 -3.25 12.92
N PHE A 466 -34.20 -3.69 14.17
CA PHE A 466 -33.11 -3.64 15.16
C PHE A 466 -31.98 -4.63 14.85
N ALA A 467 -32.30 -5.80 14.29
CA ALA A 467 -31.28 -6.73 13.83
C ALA A 467 -30.46 -6.13 12.66
N LEU A 468 -31.08 -5.36 11.76
CA LEU A 468 -30.38 -4.61 10.72
C LEU A 468 -29.39 -3.59 11.33
N TRP A 469 -29.82 -2.83 12.34
CA TRP A 469 -28.93 -1.92 13.06
C TRP A 469 -27.80 -2.63 13.81
N ALA A 470 -28.02 -3.85 14.30
CA ALA A 470 -26.95 -4.65 14.91
C ALA A 470 -25.88 -5.06 13.89
N VAL A 471 -26.29 -5.42 12.66
CA VAL A 471 -25.36 -5.67 11.55
C VAL A 471 -24.59 -4.40 11.19
N PHE A 472 -25.26 -3.26 11.08
CA PHE A 472 -24.61 -1.97 10.83
C PHE A 472 -23.60 -1.60 11.93
N LEU A 473 -23.95 -1.86 13.20
CA LEU A 473 -23.04 -1.60 14.32
C LEU A 473 -21.79 -2.48 14.23
N ASN A 474 -21.93 -3.76 13.87
CA ASN A 474 -20.81 -4.67 13.70
C ASN A 474 -19.83 -4.15 12.64
N PHE A 475 -20.34 -3.80 11.46
CA PHE A 475 -19.53 -3.24 10.38
C PHE A 475 -18.90 -1.89 10.78
N GLN A 476 -19.66 -1.03 11.49
CA GLN A 476 -19.19 0.27 11.95
C GLN A 476 -18.05 0.15 12.96
N ILE A 477 -18.10 -0.83 13.89
CA ILE A 477 -17.07 -1.03 14.92
C ILE A 477 -15.75 -1.46 14.29
N SER A 478 -15.74 -2.35 13.30
CA SER A 478 -14.50 -2.76 12.60
C SER A 478 -13.79 -1.58 11.93
N HIS A 479 -14.57 -0.64 11.36
CA HIS A 479 -14.03 0.57 10.74
C HIS A 479 -13.63 1.63 11.77
N PHE A 480 -14.39 1.75 12.86
CA PHE A 480 -14.04 2.59 14.00
C PHE A 480 -12.71 2.14 14.63
N GLU A 481 -12.50 0.84 14.78
CA GLU A 481 -11.25 0.27 15.29
C GLU A 481 -10.10 0.64 14.37
N LYS A 482 -10.19 0.38 13.07
CA LYS A 482 -9.16 0.76 12.10
C LYS A 482 -8.87 2.26 12.09
N TYR A 483 -9.88 3.12 12.24
CA TYR A 483 -9.68 4.57 12.32
C TYR A 483 -8.74 4.95 13.48
N ASN A 484 -8.87 4.27 14.63
CA ASN A 484 -8.11 4.53 15.85
C ASN A 484 -6.76 3.79 15.91
N THR A 485 -6.68 2.57 15.39
CA THR A 485 -5.51 1.68 15.52
C THR A 485 -4.64 1.64 14.26
N GLY A 486 -5.23 1.90 13.08
CA GLY A 486 -4.59 1.71 11.78
C GLY A 486 -4.59 0.26 11.26
N ILE A 487 -5.19 -0.68 11.99
CA ILE A 487 -5.28 -2.10 11.63
C ILE A 487 -6.76 -2.49 11.55
N MET A 488 -7.15 -3.19 10.48
CA MET A 488 -8.47 -3.80 10.40
C MET A 488 -8.43 -5.23 10.92
N TYR A 489 -9.25 -5.56 11.92
CA TYR A 489 -9.42 -6.94 12.36
C TYR A 489 -10.70 -7.53 11.76
N LEU A 490 -10.53 -8.65 11.07
CA LEU A 490 -11.57 -9.47 10.49
C LEU A 490 -11.54 -10.84 11.20
N PRO A 491 -12.65 -11.53 11.46
CA PRO A 491 -13.93 -11.16 12.06
C PRO A 491 -13.92 -11.30 13.61
N TRP A 492 -15.11 -11.44 14.23
CA TRP A 492 -15.45 -11.37 15.68
C TRP A 492 -15.59 -9.94 16.26
N GLY A 493 -16.32 -9.07 15.53
CA GLY A 493 -16.35 -7.61 15.74
C GLY A 493 -16.69 -7.05 17.13
N TYR A 494 -17.13 -7.85 18.11
CA TYR A 494 -17.38 -7.38 19.48
C TYR A 494 -16.36 -7.91 20.50
N ASP A 495 -16.22 -9.24 20.64
CA ASP A 495 -15.32 -9.82 21.66
C ASP A 495 -13.83 -9.59 21.35
N VAL A 496 -13.47 -9.57 20.07
CA VAL A 496 -12.08 -9.30 19.66
C VAL A 496 -11.78 -7.81 19.72
N SER A 497 -12.70 -6.93 19.28
CA SER A 497 -12.48 -5.48 19.36
C SER A 497 -12.36 -4.99 20.81
N MET A 498 -13.10 -5.59 21.75
CA MET A 498 -12.93 -5.32 23.19
C MET A 498 -11.60 -5.84 23.74
N ARG A 499 -11.17 -7.05 23.36
CA ARG A 499 -9.90 -7.63 23.82
C ARG A 499 -8.68 -6.91 23.21
N SER A 500 -8.77 -6.49 21.95
CA SER A 500 -7.77 -5.71 21.23
C SER A 500 -7.66 -4.29 21.80
N SER A 501 -8.79 -3.63 22.08
CA SER A 501 -8.79 -2.31 22.73
C SER A 501 -8.13 -2.38 24.10
N PHE A 502 -8.41 -3.42 24.90
CA PHE A 502 -7.74 -3.67 26.17
C PHE A 502 -6.22 -3.85 26.03
N ILE A 503 -5.75 -4.64 25.04
CA ILE A 503 -4.33 -4.86 24.79
C ILE A 503 -3.63 -3.58 24.30
N LEU A 504 -4.26 -2.82 23.41
CA LEU A 504 -3.73 -1.56 22.89
C LEU A 504 -3.65 -0.47 23.99
N GLU A 505 -4.62 -0.45 24.90
CA GLU A 505 -4.60 0.41 26.10
C GLU A 505 -3.47 0.02 27.06
N VAL A 506 -3.18 -1.27 27.22
CA VAL A 506 -2.08 -1.78 28.08
C VAL A 506 -0.70 -1.53 27.45
N ASP A 507 -0.57 -1.71 26.14
CA ASP A 507 0.70 -1.60 25.42
C ASP A 507 1.01 -0.16 24.95
N GLY A 508 0.05 0.77 25.06
CA GLY A 508 0.17 2.17 24.62
C GLY A 508 0.35 2.31 23.11
N THR A 509 -0.09 1.32 22.32
CA THR A 509 0.08 1.28 20.87
C THR A 509 -1.22 1.68 20.17
N GLY A 510 -1.15 2.59 19.20
CA GLY A 510 -2.31 3.15 18.49
C GLY A 510 -2.04 4.58 18.01
N LYS A 511 -3.02 5.24 17.40
CA LYS A 511 -2.86 6.65 16.96
C LYS A 511 -2.91 7.67 18.12
N ASN A 512 -3.10 7.22 19.37
CA ASN A 512 -3.13 8.03 20.59
C ASN A 512 -4.01 9.29 20.48
N ARG A 513 -5.19 9.14 19.86
CA ARG A 513 -6.16 10.23 19.71
C ARG A 513 -6.82 10.53 21.06
N PRO A 514 -7.12 11.80 21.38
CA PRO A 514 -7.89 12.13 22.58
C PRO A 514 -9.29 11.52 22.48
N PHE A 515 -9.88 11.15 23.62
CA PHE A 515 -11.18 10.43 23.69
C PHE A 515 -12.26 11.05 22.78
N LYS A 516 -12.38 12.38 22.77
CA LYS A 516 -13.33 13.12 21.91
C LYS A 516 -13.14 12.87 20.41
N GLU A 517 -11.89 12.75 19.95
CA GLU A 517 -11.58 12.44 18.55
C GLU A 517 -11.70 10.94 18.26
N ALA A 518 -11.45 10.09 19.25
CA ALA A 518 -11.59 8.65 19.11
C ALA A 518 -13.04 8.25 18.88
N ILE A 519 -14.00 8.77 19.67
CA ILE A 519 -15.44 8.46 19.57
C ILE A 519 -16.17 9.15 18.42
N ARG A 520 -15.54 10.15 17.80
CA ARG A 520 -16.12 10.99 16.75
C ARG A 520 -16.81 10.21 15.61
N PRO A 521 -16.25 9.09 15.09
CA PRO A 521 -16.90 8.30 14.04
C PRO A 521 -18.26 7.70 14.42
N LEU A 522 -18.55 7.56 15.71
CA LEU A 522 -19.80 6.96 16.20
C LEU A 522 -20.94 7.98 16.32
N VAL A 523 -20.63 9.28 16.31
CA VAL A 523 -21.63 10.34 16.52
C VAL A 523 -22.68 10.34 15.42
N SER A 524 -22.26 10.32 14.15
CA SER A 524 -23.20 10.25 13.01
C SER A 524 -24.01 8.96 13.02
N PHE A 525 -23.40 7.83 13.37
CA PHE A 525 -24.09 6.53 13.46
C PHE A 525 -25.21 6.55 14.50
N PHE A 526 -24.92 6.94 15.74
CA PHE A 526 -25.93 7.00 16.80
C PHE A 526 -26.96 8.09 16.58
N THR A 527 -26.59 9.22 15.96
CA THR A 527 -27.56 10.26 15.59
C THR A 527 -28.52 9.72 14.53
N ALA A 528 -28.03 9.05 13.49
CA ALA A 528 -28.88 8.41 12.48
C ALA A 528 -29.79 7.34 13.10
N PHE A 529 -29.27 6.52 14.02
CA PHE A 529 -30.05 5.55 14.79
C PHE A 529 -31.20 6.23 15.54
N ILE A 530 -30.90 7.27 16.32
CA ILE A 530 -31.91 8.01 17.10
C ILE A 530 -32.96 8.63 16.17
N VAL A 531 -32.56 9.26 15.07
CA VAL A 531 -33.50 9.89 14.13
C VAL A 531 -34.41 8.85 13.49
N CYS A 532 -33.85 7.75 12.97
CA CYS A 532 -34.66 6.72 12.31
C CYS A 532 -35.54 5.93 13.28
N VAL A 533 -35.07 5.67 14.51
CA VAL A 533 -35.88 5.04 15.57
C VAL A 533 -36.97 5.98 16.06
N SER A 534 -36.68 7.29 16.19
CA SER A 534 -37.69 8.30 16.53
C SER A 534 -38.78 8.36 15.47
N TRP A 535 -38.42 8.21 14.19
CA TRP A 535 -39.36 8.17 13.08
C TRP A 535 -40.40 7.04 13.24
N ILE A 536 -39.94 5.82 13.51
CA ILE A 536 -40.85 4.67 13.73
C ILE A 536 -41.60 4.74 15.08
N THR A 537 -41.01 5.38 16.11
CA THR A 537 -41.56 5.38 17.48
C THR A 537 -42.63 6.46 17.67
N PHE A 538 -42.38 7.68 17.19
CA PHE A 538 -43.28 8.83 17.40
C PHE A 538 -44.24 9.07 16.25
N PHE A 539 -43.85 8.69 15.03
CA PHE A 539 -44.53 9.10 13.81
C PHE A 539 -44.93 7.97 12.88
N PHE A 540 -44.86 6.69 13.30
CA PHE A 540 -45.88 5.63 13.09
C PHE A 540 -45.30 4.20 13.12
N PRO A 541 -45.97 3.25 13.81
CA PRO A 541 -45.87 1.82 13.54
C PRO A 541 -46.41 1.42 12.15
N THR A 542 -47.29 2.21 11.51
CA THR A 542 -47.90 1.88 10.21
C THR A 542 -46.98 2.08 9.02
N ALA A 543 -46.14 3.11 8.92
CA ALA A 543 -45.27 3.26 7.73
C ALA A 543 -44.25 2.10 7.59
N LEU A 544 -43.70 1.64 8.72
CA LEU A 544 -42.86 0.44 8.76
C LEU A 544 -43.66 -0.84 8.46
N ASN A 545 -44.94 -0.90 8.82
CA ASN A 545 -45.79 -2.05 8.54
C ASN A 545 -46.43 -2.02 7.13
N GLU A 546 -46.53 -0.83 6.52
CA GLU A 546 -47.08 -0.60 5.18
C GLU A 546 -46.00 -0.74 4.09
N ASP A 547 -44.77 -0.26 4.34
CA ASP A 547 -43.64 -0.46 3.44
C ASP A 547 -42.30 -0.63 4.21
N PRO A 548 -42.09 -1.79 4.85
CA PRO A 548 -40.87 -2.08 5.61
C PRO A 548 -39.63 -2.07 4.70
N ARG A 549 -39.73 -2.57 3.46
CA ARG A 549 -38.59 -2.71 2.55
C ARG A 549 -38.03 -1.36 2.14
N CYS A 550 -38.88 -0.42 1.76
CA CYS A 550 -38.45 0.92 1.38
C CYS A 550 -37.77 1.62 2.56
N PHE A 551 -38.31 1.48 3.77
CA PHE A 551 -37.70 2.07 4.96
C PHE A 551 -36.34 1.44 5.31
N TYR A 552 -36.22 0.10 5.27
CA TYR A 552 -34.93 -0.57 5.50
C TYR A 552 -33.88 -0.15 4.48
N TYR A 553 -34.27 -0.06 3.21
CA TYR A 553 -33.40 0.40 2.14
C TYR A 553 -32.96 1.86 2.35
N MET A 554 -33.88 2.76 2.69
CA MET A 554 -33.56 4.15 3.02
C MET A 554 -32.56 4.26 4.17
N THR A 555 -32.78 3.50 5.26
CA THR A 555 -31.86 3.47 6.40
C THR A 555 -30.49 2.92 6.00
N GLY A 556 -30.48 1.88 5.15
CA GLY A 556 -29.27 1.30 4.57
C GLY A 556 -28.45 2.28 3.74
N VAL A 557 -29.09 3.08 2.89
CA VAL A 557 -28.43 4.12 2.09
C VAL A 557 -27.83 5.20 3.00
N LEU A 558 -28.58 5.66 4.01
CA LEU A 558 -28.07 6.63 4.99
C LEU A 558 -26.84 6.08 5.73
N TYR A 559 -26.93 4.84 6.21
CA TYR A 559 -25.83 4.16 6.89
C TYR A 559 -24.61 3.99 5.98
N SER A 560 -24.80 3.49 4.75
CA SER A 560 -23.74 3.31 3.77
C SER A 560 -22.98 4.62 3.50
N ASN A 561 -23.68 5.75 3.41
CA ASN A 561 -23.00 7.05 3.28
C ASN A 561 -22.14 7.40 4.51
N ILE A 562 -22.62 7.12 5.73
CA ILE A 562 -21.87 7.33 6.97
C ILE A 562 -20.62 6.43 6.99
N ALA A 563 -20.78 5.15 6.64
CA ALA A 563 -19.71 4.19 6.57
C ALA A 563 -18.64 4.58 5.53
N CYS A 564 -19.03 4.95 4.31
CA CYS A 564 -18.09 5.40 3.28
C CYS A 564 -17.27 6.63 3.72
N ARG A 565 -17.88 7.61 4.40
CA ARG A 565 -17.14 8.78 4.93
C ARG A 565 -16.12 8.38 6.01
N LEU A 566 -16.46 7.41 6.86
CA LEU A 566 -15.51 6.83 7.80
C LEU A 566 -14.38 6.10 7.08
N ILE A 567 -14.69 5.29 6.05
CA ILE A 567 -13.70 4.56 5.24
C ILE A 567 -12.71 5.52 4.58
N VAL A 568 -13.20 6.61 3.99
CA VAL A 568 -12.33 7.66 3.42
C VAL A 568 -11.40 8.21 4.51
N ALA A 569 -11.95 8.67 5.63
CA ALA A 569 -11.17 9.32 6.68
C ALA A 569 -10.13 8.39 7.33
N GLN A 570 -10.44 7.11 7.55
CA GLN A 570 -9.47 6.16 8.10
C GLN A 570 -8.33 5.87 7.11
N MET A 571 -8.61 5.81 5.80
CA MET A 571 -7.63 5.50 4.76
C MET A 571 -6.75 6.70 4.45
N SER A 572 -7.33 7.90 4.37
CA SER A 572 -6.56 9.13 4.20
C SER A 572 -5.97 9.68 5.50
N ASN A 573 -6.22 9.03 6.64
CA ASN A 573 -5.85 9.50 7.97
C ASN A 573 -6.30 10.94 8.29
N THR A 574 -7.43 11.36 7.71
CA THR A 574 -8.05 12.67 7.94
C THR A 574 -9.12 12.57 9.04
N ARG A 575 -9.62 13.73 9.47
CA ARG A 575 -10.67 13.81 10.49
C ARG A 575 -12.04 13.51 9.88
N VAL A 576 -12.80 12.61 10.49
CA VAL A 576 -14.19 12.30 10.10
C VAL A 576 -15.09 13.53 10.36
N GLU A 577 -16.13 13.72 9.57
CA GLU A 577 -17.17 14.71 9.85
C GLU A 577 -17.96 14.34 11.12
N LEU A 578 -18.36 15.33 11.93
CA LEU A 578 -19.09 15.03 13.17
C LEU A 578 -20.52 14.54 12.88
N ILE A 579 -21.20 15.23 11.99
CA ILE A 579 -22.58 14.94 11.55
C ILE A 579 -22.57 14.80 10.03
N ASN A 580 -23.00 13.65 9.55
CA ASN A 580 -23.20 13.41 8.12
C ASN A 580 -24.33 14.29 7.58
N ALA A 581 -24.08 14.96 6.45
CA ALA A 581 -25.04 15.88 5.83
C ALA A 581 -26.39 15.22 5.47
N LEU A 582 -26.41 13.92 5.16
CA LEU A 582 -27.63 13.18 4.83
C LEU A 582 -28.55 12.95 6.04
N ILE A 583 -28.06 13.15 7.27
CA ILE A 583 -28.93 13.10 8.46
C ILE A 583 -29.89 14.30 8.48
N ILE A 584 -29.51 15.44 7.91
CA ILE A 584 -30.32 16.66 7.89
C ILE A 584 -31.66 16.44 7.15
N PRO A 585 -31.70 16.00 5.89
CA PRO A 585 -32.98 15.74 5.21
C PRO A 585 -33.81 14.66 5.90
N THR A 586 -33.19 13.64 6.50
CA THR A 586 -33.89 12.61 7.30
C THR A 586 -34.50 13.17 8.59
N PHE A 587 -33.83 14.13 9.23
CA PHE A 587 -34.38 14.84 10.38
C PHE A 587 -35.49 15.81 9.97
N VAL A 588 -35.34 16.49 8.83
CA VAL A 588 -36.39 17.35 8.27
C VAL A 588 -37.63 16.52 7.91
N SER A 589 -37.46 15.33 7.32
CA SER A 589 -38.59 14.45 7.03
C SER A 589 -39.30 13.97 8.29
N LEU A 590 -38.58 13.75 9.40
CA LEU A 590 -39.18 13.46 10.71
C LEU A 590 -40.14 14.57 11.16
N ILE A 591 -39.73 15.83 11.00
CA ILE A 591 -40.60 16.98 11.31
C ILE A 591 -41.76 17.06 10.32
N LEU A 592 -41.52 16.88 9.02
CA LEU A 592 -42.58 16.96 8.00
C LEU A 592 -43.66 15.90 8.18
N VAL A 593 -43.30 14.67 8.58
CA VAL A 593 -44.29 13.62 8.90
C VAL A 593 -45.21 14.06 10.04
N SER A 594 -44.71 14.80 11.04
CA SER A 594 -45.52 15.33 12.13
C SER A 594 -46.60 16.33 11.70
N LEU A 595 -46.39 16.98 10.54
CA LEU A 595 -47.24 18.03 10.01
C LEU A 595 -48.15 17.54 8.88
N LEU A 596 -47.81 16.42 8.24
CA LEU A 596 -48.53 15.87 7.09
C LEU A 596 -49.61 14.87 7.52
N PRO A 597 -50.76 14.82 6.82
CA PRO A 597 -51.74 13.75 6.97
C PRO A 597 -51.11 12.38 6.68
N GLN A 598 -51.65 11.29 7.26
CA GLN A 598 -51.13 9.92 7.09
C GLN A 598 -50.88 9.52 5.63
N LYS A 599 -51.77 9.91 4.71
CA LYS A 599 -51.61 9.63 3.26
C LYS A 599 -50.33 10.22 2.65
N GLY A 600 -49.74 11.25 3.26
CA GLY A 600 -48.51 11.89 2.82
C GLY A 600 -47.23 11.20 3.30
N HIS A 601 -47.32 10.22 4.21
CA HIS A 601 -46.15 9.61 4.85
C HIS A 601 -45.36 8.71 3.88
N ILE A 602 -46.05 7.82 3.15
CA ILE A 602 -45.43 6.93 2.15
C ILE A 602 -44.84 7.71 0.96
N PRO A 603 -45.53 8.69 0.33
CA PRO A 603 -44.90 9.52 -0.70
C PRO A 603 -43.66 10.28 -0.22
N LEU A 604 -43.67 10.77 1.03
CA LEU A 604 -42.51 11.42 1.63
C LEU A 604 -41.34 10.44 1.84
N LEU A 605 -41.63 9.21 2.27
CA LEU A 605 -40.62 8.14 2.40
C LEU A 605 -39.96 7.85 1.04
N TYR A 606 -40.74 7.66 -0.03
CA TYR A 606 -40.18 7.43 -1.36
C TYR A 606 -39.36 8.63 -1.85
N LEU A 607 -39.84 9.85 -1.67
CA LEU A 607 -39.11 11.06 -2.05
C LEU A 607 -37.76 11.14 -1.32
N LEU A 608 -37.76 10.95 0.00
CA LEU A 608 -36.54 10.94 0.80
C LEU A 608 -35.59 9.82 0.34
N THR A 609 -36.11 8.62 0.12
CA THR A 609 -35.34 7.46 -0.34
C THR A 609 -34.64 7.74 -1.66
N ILE A 610 -35.34 8.32 -2.64
CA ILE A 610 -34.78 8.71 -3.93
C ILE A 610 -33.69 9.77 -3.73
N LEU A 611 -33.95 10.83 -2.96
CA LEU A 611 -32.99 11.90 -2.72
C LEU A 611 -31.71 11.39 -2.04
N LEU A 612 -31.84 10.56 -1.00
CA LEU A 612 -30.70 9.96 -0.31
C LEU A 612 -29.92 9.02 -1.21
N THR A 613 -30.60 8.20 -2.01
CA THR A 613 -29.97 7.27 -2.96
C THR A 613 -29.17 8.02 -4.01
N VAL A 614 -29.78 9.04 -4.64
CA VAL A 614 -29.09 9.88 -5.64
C VAL A 614 -27.88 10.56 -5.01
N ALA A 615 -28.02 11.13 -3.80
CA ALA A 615 -26.91 11.78 -3.12
C ALA A 615 -25.77 10.81 -2.75
N HIS A 616 -26.09 9.58 -2.35
CA HIS A 616 -25.09 8.54 -2.05
C HIS A 616 -24.36 8.05 -3.31
N ILE A 617 -25.09 7.74 -4.39
CA ILE A 617 -24.50 7.35 -5.68
C ILE A 617 -23.61 8.48 -6.20
N HIS A 618 -24.10 9.72 -6.17
CA HIS A 618 -23.35 10.90 -6.57
C HIS A 618 -22.05 11.04 -5.77
N TYR A 619 -22.11 10.91 -4.44
CA TYR A 619 -20.91 10.90 -3.60
C TYR A 619 -19.91 9.82 -4.03
N GLY A 620 -20.36 8.58 -4.20
CA GLY A 620 -19.49 7.47 -4.61
C GLY A 620 -18.82 7.71 -5.97
N VAL A 621 -19.60 8.12 -6.98
CA VAL A 621 -19.09 8.41 -8.33
C VAL A 621 -18.07 9.54 -8.30
N CYS A 622 -18.35 10.64 -7.60
CA CYS A 622 -17.44 11.77 -7.51
C CYS A 622 -16.13 11.41 -6.80
N VAL A 623 -16.19 10.67 -5.69
CA VAL A 623 -15.01 10.22 -4.94
C VAL A 623 -14.15 9.26 -5.76
N VAL A 624 -14.76 8.24 -6.37
CA VAL A 624 -14.06 7.29 -7.26
C VAL A 624 -13.39 8.03 -8.40
N ARG A 625 -14.09 8.97 -9.03
CA ARG A 625 -13.55 9.77 -10.13
C ARG A 625 -12.39 10.65 -9.68
N GLN A 626 -12.49 11.35 -8.54
CA GLN A 626 -11.42 12.16 -7.98
C GLN A 626 -10.16 11.33 -7.70
N LEU A 627 -10.32 10.11 -7.18
CA LEU A 627 -9.19 9.20 -6.97
C LEU A 627 -8.61 8.68 -8.30
N CYS A 628 -9.46 8.34 -9.28
CA CYS A 628 -9.00 7.95 -10.62
C CYS A 628 -8.18 9.06 -11.29
N GLU A 629 -8.66 10.31 -11.21
CA GLU A 629 -7.98 11.49 -11.74
C GLU A 629 -6.66 11.75 -11.00
N TYR A 630 -6.66 11.66 -9.67
CA TYR A 630 -5.48 11.95 -8.85
C TYR A 630 -4.37 10.89 -8.99
N PHE A 631 -4.73 9.62 -9.14
CA PHE A 631 -3.78 8.51 -9.29
C PHE A 631 -3.49 8.10 -10.75
N ASP A 632 -4.12 8.75 -11.74
CA ASP A 632 -4.08 8.36 -13.16
C ASP A 632 -4.45 6.88 -13.40
N ILE A 633 -5.53 6.44 -12.75
CA ILE A 633 -6.03 5.05 -12.82
C ILE A 633 -7.37 5.04 -13.55
N GLN A 634 -7.58 4.05 -14.41
CA GLN A 634 -8.90 3.72 -14.95
C GLN A 634 -9.59 2.70 -14.04
N CYS A 635 -10.70 3.08 -13.42
CA CYS A 635 -11.37 2.27 -12.39
C CYS A 635 -11.62 0.80 -12.81
N PHE A 636 -12.06 0.57 -14.05
CA PHE A 636 -12.47 -0.75 -14.55
C PHE A 636 -11.56 -1.33 -15.63
N LYS A 637 -10.37 -0.75 -15.84
CA LYS A 637 -9.42 -1.25 -16.85
C LYS A 637 -8.05 -1.44 -16.22
N ILE A 638 -7.44 -2.59 -16.51
CA ILE A 638 -6.03 -2.81 -16.22
C ILE A 638 -5.24 -2.19 -17.38
N LYS A 639 -4.32 -1.26 -17.10
CA LYS A 639 -3.37 -0.76 -18.11
C LYS A 639 -2.54 -1.96 -18.57
N ASN A 640 -2.75 -2.41 -19.80
CA ASN A 640 -1.91 -3.43 -20.41
C ASN A 640 -0.54 -2.79 -20.70
N ARG A 641 0.55 -3.53 -20.45
CA ARG A 641 1.91 -3.10 -20.80
C ARG A 641 2.02 -2.67 -22.29
N SER A 642 1.22 -3.26 -23.17
CA SER A 642 1.14 -2.95 -24.61
C SER A 642 0.41 -1.65 -24.97
N ASP A 643 -0.52 -1.16 -24.14
CA ASP A 643 -1.24 0.11 -24.42
C ASP A 643 -0.30 1.32 -24.28
N THR A 644 0.75 1.19 -23.47
CA THR A 644 1.86 2.15 -23.38
C THR A 644 2.66 2.21 -24.70
N ASP A 645 2.90 1.06 -25.34
CA ASP A 645 3.63 0.96 -26.60
C ASP A 645 2.78 1.48 -27.79
N ASP A 646 1.47 1.22 -27.79
CA ASP A 646 0.57 1.69 -28.86
C ASP A 646 0.24 3.18 -28.76
N GLN A 647 0.20 3.77 -27.54
CA GLN A 647 0.13 5.23 -27.38
C GLN A 647 1.41 5.92 -27.88
N GLN A 648 2.58 5.33 -27.64
CA GLN A 648 3.85 5.83 -28.21
C GLN A 648 3.87 5.70 -29.75
N ARG A 649 3.35 4.61 -30.31
CA ARG A 649 3.23 4.44 -31.77
C ARG A 649 2.22 5.38 -32.43
N GLN A 650 1.09 5.68 -31.78
CA GLN A 650 0.10 6.61 -32.31
C GLN A 650 0.58 8.07 -32.29
N VAL A 651 1.34 8.47 -31.26
CA VAL A 651 1.99 9.79 -31.23
C VAL A 651 3.03 9.90 -32.37
N GLN A 652 3.83 8.86 -32.61
CA GLN A 652 4.76 8.79 -33.75
C GLN A 652 4.07 8.78 -35.13
N ALA A 653 2.83 8.27 -35.23
CA ALA A 653 2.07 8.24 -36.48
C ALA A 653 1.40 9.59 -36.82
N VAL A 654 1.12 10.42 -35.81
CA VAL A 654 0.58 11.78 -35.99
C VAL A 654 1.68 12.76 -36.39
N ASP A 655 2.90 12.60 -35.85
CA ASP A 655 4.07 13.39 -36.26
C ASP A 655 4.61 13.01 -37.65
N LYS A 656 4.25 11.84 -38.19
CA LYS A 656 4.53 11.49 -39.61
C LYS A 656 3.55 12.08 -40.63
N ARG A 657 2.49 12.78 -40.19
CA ARG A 657 1.46 13.40 -41.05
C ARG A 657 1.40 14.93 -40.94
N ARG A 658 2.25 15.54 -40.13
CA ARG A 658 2.60 16.96 -40.18
C ARG A 658 3.99 17.11 -40.79
#